data_AF-A0A1N7CDJ0-F1
#
_entry.id   AF-A0A1N7CDJ0-F1
#
_cell.length_a   1.000
_cell.length_b   1.000
_cell.length_c   1.000
_cell.angle_alpha   90.00
_cell.angle_beta   90.00
_cell.angle_gamma   90.00
#
_symmetry.space_group_name_H-M   'P 1'
#
loop_
_entity.id
_entity.type
_entity.pdbx_description
1 polymer ?
#
loop_
_entity_poly.entity_id
_entity_poly.type
_entity_poly.pdbx_seq_one_letter_code
_entity_poly.pdbx_strand_id
1 'polypeptide(L)'
;MLLRNTWLTVTVLGALSACGGSSENAPETPVNVIPTAALTLGGTVATGTAIGGAPISIKCQSGNASATSTADGAYSVLIPSAAPPCMLQVTNPVDGSKLHGVATGSAASQVANITPLTEMSTARALHHEPAVFFAGFDPAIAASTLTSVNMKSAQADVSAVLNSAVDTSSIGDFSASPFKASTLAYPHAADGHNKVLDALNIKFNSAQLSQVVSALARTGRTEDVKRLLADLTAAPPVAHAGSAQSVITDTLVTLDASASSAAAGRTLHYAWVLSGKPAGSMATLALPDSAKPTFTADIAGDYVLTLVVSDGKSSSAPAAVTVSASAANAAPVASAGLAQNVVAGTVVKLDASGSSDANKDALTYRWTLTARPAGSGATLSSATSLQPVFTADVAGIYVASLTVNDGKLDSAVATVSITASVLNAAPVAHAGSAQNVVAGSRVTLNGSRSSDADGDMLSYAWSLTSRPAGSTASLQVPTSRYPAFTADAAGIYIASLIVSDGKLASTPSTVTITAARANVAPVANAGEEQTVSTKSVVRLSGAASSDANGDRLTYLWEITSKPRLSNAKLDDPTSVAPSFTADIGGYYGISLVVNDGLLSSAATRVLITSVSTAKPVPAGTGLIVHSLDTSNVLNESTMLASLTTSCQRRFLSMDQRPDGMLIAVGAGSLFELDVIDSVCIEKGRFRDMFTSFAIDANSQYWSTSLVPEGSGENAEYYLRKQDADGKISSSVLLSGAATLITGMDFHPNGDLLGIGYPKGYSLDNHWGLVRINTTTGVTTLIARLDVHPDGDIDIDQAGVIRGIANGEMLYISSSTGELLKKVAIPGHNANDRYGTVVFVK
;
A
#
# COMPACT_ATOMS: atom_id res chain seq x y z
N MET A 1 -43.18 2.66 5.72
CA MET A 1 -44.06 1.93 6.64
C MET A 1 -43.68 2.35 8.06
N LEU A 2 -44.60 2.94 8.83
CA LEU A 2 -44.61 3.22 10.28
C LEU A 2 -43.30 3.71 10.99
N LEU A 3 -43.26 4.98 11.45
CA LEU A 3 -43.37 5.45 12.87
C LEU A 3 -42.01 5.49 13.64
N ARG A 4 -41.72 6.37 14.63
CA ARG A 4 -42.46 7.50 15.28
C ARG A 4 -41.48 8.49 15.97
N ASN A 5 -41.95 9.69 16.31
CA ASN A 5 -41.27 10.78 17.06
C ASN A 5 -40.74 10.41 18.47
N THR A 6 -39.79 11.21 18.97
CA THR A 6 -39.83 11.79 20.34
C THR A 6 -39.35 13.26 20.33
N TRP A 7 -39.97 14.08 21.20
CA TRP A 7 -39.63 15.48 21.46
C TRP A 7 -38.76 15.60 22.71
N LEU A 8 -38.03 16.71 22.89
CA LEU A 8 -37.68 17.21 24.22
C LEU A 8 -37.63 18.73 24.28
N THR A 9 -38.41 19.31 25.19
CA THR A 9 -38.45 20.74 25.55
C THR A 9 -37.91 20.92 26.96
N VAL A 10 -37.14 22.00 27.21
CA VAL A 10 -36.81 22.47 28.56
C VAL A 10 -37.04 23.99 28.61
N THR A 11 -37.59 24.46 29.72
CA THR A 11 -38.00 25.86 29.98
C THR A 11 -37.66 26.21 31.44
N VAL A 12 -37.83 27.49 31.86
CA VAL A 12 -37.66 28.05 33.24
C VAL A 12 -36.19 28.40 33.56
N LEU A 13 -35.77 29.58 34.05
CA LEU A 13 -36.34 30.92 34.34
C LEU A 13 -35.17 31.95 34.21
N GLY A 14 -35.28 33.29 34.16
CA GLY A 14 -36.41 34.22 34.21
C GLY A 14 -36.28 35.23 35.38
N ALA A 15 -35.87 36.47 35.11
CA ALA A 15 -35.73 37.56 36.10
C ALA A 15 -36.23 38.91 35.54
N LEU A 16 -37.07 39.61 36.32
CA LEU A 16 -37.65 40.91 35.98
C LEU A 16 -36.97 42.06 36.73
N SER A 17 -36.93 43.23 36.11
CA SER A 17 -37.08 44.51 36.83
C SER A 17 -37.93 45.48 36.01
N ALA A 18 -38.92 46.09 36.66
CA ALA A 18 -39.72 47.20 36.15
C ALA A 18 -38.94 48.53 36.37
N CYS A 19 -39.38 49.73 35.99
CA CYS A 19 -40.71 50.23 35.66
C CYS A 19 -40.59 51.57 34.91
N GLY A 20 -41.66 52.04 34.26
CA GLY A 20 -41.77 53.44 33.80
C GLY A 20 -42.24 53.58 32.35
N GLY A 21 -43.51 53.89 32.15
CA GLY A 21 -44.05 54.28 30.85
C GLY A 21 -44.60 55.70 30.89
N SER A 22 -44.77 56.31 29.73
CA SER A 22 -45.89 57.23 29.46
C SER A 22 -46.10 57.36 27.95
N SER A 23 -47.34 57.61 27.56
CA SER A 23 -47.77 57.76 26.17
C SER A 23 -47.91 59.23 25.82
N GLU A 24 -47.23 59.70 24.78
CA GLU A 24 -47.60 60.95 24.10
C GLU A 24 -47.60 60.75 22.57
N ASN A 25 -48.71 61.11 21.94
CA ASN A 25 -48.85 61.13 20.49
C ASN A 25 -48.15 62.38 19.94
N ALA A 26 -47.00 62.23 19.30
CA ALA A 26 -46.46 63.23 18.39
C ALA A 26 -47.03 62.99 16.98
N PRO A 27 -47.44 64.02 16.22
CA PRO A 27 -47.88 63.83 14.85
C PRO A 27 -46.72 63.34 13.98
N GLU A 28 -46.97 62.37 13.11
CA GLU A 28 -46.04 62.03 12.03
C GLU A 28 -45.77 63.29 11.20
N THR A 29 -44.55 63.81 11.27
CA THR A 29 -44.07 64.70 10.21
C THR A 29 -44.04 63.89 8.92
N PRO A 30 -44.56 64.41 7.79
CA PRO A 30 -44.49 63.68 6.54
C PRO A 30 -43.02 63.46 6.20
N VAL A 31 -42.58 62.19 6.22
CA VAL A 31 -41.24 61.81 5.77
C VAL A 31 -41.14 62.27 4.33
N ASN A 32 -40.34 63.30 4.10
CA ASN A 32 -40.11 63.85 2.77
C ASN A 32 -39.35 62.78 1.98
N VAL A 33 -40.08 61.97 1.22
CA VAL A 33 -39.51 60.93 0.35
C VAL A 33 -38.70 61.65 -0.71
N ILE A 34 -37.39 61.77 -0.47
CA ILE A 34 -36.43 62.24 -1.47
C ILE A 34 -36.59 61.30 -2.67
N PRO A 35 -37.00 61.80 -3.85
CA PRO A 35 -37.14 60.94 -5.01
C PRO A 35 -35.77 60.35 -5.33
N THR A 36 -35.66 59.01 -5.36
CA THR A 36 -34.49 58.36 -5.93
C THR A 36 -34.40 58.80 -7.40
N ALA A 37 -33.27 59.41 -7.76
CA ALA A 37 -33.09 59.98 -9.08
C ALA A 37 -33.22 58.90 -10.17
N ALA A 38 -33.76 59.28 -11.33
CA ALA A 38 -33.86 58.37 -12.46
C ALA A 38 -32.45 57.97 -12.95
N LEU A 39 -32.23 56.67 -13.12
CA LEU A 39 -30.95 56.08 -13.52
C LEU A 39 -31.05 55.53 -14.93
N THR A 40 -30.19 55.98 -15.84
CA THR A 40 -30.01 55.35 -17.15
C THR A 40 -28.91 54.30 -17.05
N LEU A 41 -29.21 53.05 -17.41
CA LEU A 41 -28.22 52.00 -17.59
C LEU A 41 -28.10 51.65 -19.06
N GLY A 42 -26.88 51.57 -19.57
CA GLY A 42 -26.59 51.05 -20.90
C GLY A 42 -25.28 50.29 -20.94
N GLY A 43 -24.99 49.65 -22.07
CA GLY A 43 -23.77 48.86 -22.24
C GLY A 43 -23.89 47.90 -23.41
N THR A 44 -22.94 46.97 -23.50
CA THR A 44 -22.86 45.97 -24.58
C THR A 44 -22.97 44.55 -24.01
N VAL A 45 -23.79 43.72 -24.65
CA VAL A 45 -23.96 42.28 -24.36
C VAL A 45 -23.23 41.47 -25.42
N ALA A 46 -22.16 40.78 -25.04
CA ALA A 46 -21.34 40.03 -26.00
C ALA A 46 -20.49 38.94 -25.35
N THR A 47 -20.20 37.90 -26.12
CA THR A 47 -19.14 36.91 -25.85
C THR A 47 -17.92 37.12 -26.76
N GLY A 48 -17.81 38.29 -27.39
CA GLY A 48 -16.91 38.58 -28.53
C GLY A 48 -17.75 38.87 -29.77
N THR A 49 -18.71 38.00 -30.08
CA THR A 49 -19.84 38.37 -30.95
C THR A 49 -20.96 39.02 -30.15
N ALA A 50 -21.66 39.97 -30.79
CA ALA A 50 -22.84 40.62 -30.26
C ALA A 50 -23.97 39.62 -29.98
N ILE A 51 -24.53 39.63 -28.77
CA ILE A 51 -25.74 38.87 -28.45
C ILE A 51 -26.95 39.78 -28.64
N GLY A 52 -27.46 39.85 -29.87
CA GLY A 52 -28.58 40.72 -30.22
C GLY A 52 -29.96 40.10 -29.99
N GLY A 53 -30.95 40.95 -29.69
CA GLY A 53 -32.34 40.55 -29.46
C GLY A 53 -32.59 39.81 -28.14
N ALA A 54 -31.62 39.79 -27.23
CA ALA A 54 -31.70 39.02 -25.99
C ALA A 54 -32.35 39.84 -24.86
N PRO A 55 -33.27 39.23 -24.07
CA PRO A 55 -33.93 39.90 -22.96
C PRO A 55 -32.96 40.06 -21.77
N ILE A 56 -32.87 41.29 -21.26
CA ILE A 56 -32.04 41.68 -20.13
C ILE A 56 -32.97 41.98 -18.95
N SER A 57 -32.76 41.28 -17.84
CA SER A 57 -33.46 41.53 -16.56
C SER A 57 -32.54 42.30 -15.63
N ILE A 58 -33.07 43.34 -14.96
CA ILE A 58 -32.27 44.24 -14.11
C ILE A 58 -32.90 44.34 -12.72
N LYS A 59 -32.08 44.10 -11.69
CA LYS A 59 -32.44 44.27 -10.28
C LYS A 59 -31.44 45.20 -9.59
N CYS A 60 -31.92 46.21 -8.90
CA CYS A 60 -31.09 47.19 -8.19
C CYS A 60 -31.39 47.19 -6.69
N GLN A 61 -30.56 47.86 -5.87
CA GLN A 61 -30.82 48.04 -4.44
C GLN A 61 -32.20 48.67 -4.19
N SER A 62 -32.62 49.60 -5.05
CA SER A 62 -34.03 49.90 -5.26
C SER A 62 -34.31 50.06 -6.76
N GLY A 63 -35.53 49.72 -7.18
CA GLY A 63 -35.92 49.75 -8.60
C GLY A 63 -35.52 48.49 -9.38
N ASN A 64 -36.36 48.10 -10.33
CA ASN A 64 -36.13 46.99 -11.25
C ASN A 64 -36.49 47.45 -12.66
N ALA A 65 -35.91 46.82 -13.68
CA ALA A 65 -36.22 47.11 -15.09
C ALA A 65 -35.99 45.89 -15.98
N SER A 66 -36.42 46.01 -17.23
CA SER A 66 -36.05 45.09 -18.32
C SER A 66 -35.66 45.89 -19.56
N ALA A 67 -34.76 45.31 -20.35
CA ALA A 67 -34.34 45.82 -21.64
C ALA A 67 -34.20 44.66 -22.64
N THR A 68 -33.92 44.99 -23.90
CA THR A 68 -33.55 44.01 -24.93
C THR A 68 -32.35 44.57 -25.67
N SER A 69 -31.34 43.73 -25.95
CA SER A 69 -30.20 44.15 -26.75
C SER A 69 -30.57 44.38 -28.22
N THR A 70 -29.98 45.39 -28.85
CA THR A 70 -30.04 45.63 -30.30
C THR A 70 -29.18 44.62 -31.05
N ALA A 71 -29.25 44.59 -32.39
CA ALA A 71 -28.54 43.59 -33.21
C ALA A 71 -27.00 43.63 -33.07
N ASP A 72 -26.45 44.77 -32.67
CA ASP A 72 -25.03 45.01 -32.34
C ASP A 72 -24.71 44.78 -30.85
N GLY A 73 -25.65 44.24 -30.08
CA GLY A 73 -25.47 43.86 -28.67
C GLY A 73 -25.63 45.03 -27.69
N ALA A 74 -25.77 46.26 -28.15
CA ALA A 74 -25.97 47.43 -27.29
C ALA A 74 -27.34 47.41 -26.60
N TYR A 75 -27.47 48.07 -25.46
CA TYR A 75 -28.76 48.34 -24.82
C TYR A 75 -28.71 49.66 -24.05
N SER A 76 -29.89 50.23 -23.80
CA SER A 76 -30.09 51.39 -22.91
C SER A 76 -31.49 51.35 -22.31
N VAL A 77 -31.62 51.67 -21.03
CA VAL A 77 -32.90 51.70 -20.31
C VAL A 77 -32.88 52.74 -19.19
N LEU A 78 -33.99 53.47 -19.06
CA LEU A 78 -34.24 54.41 -17.99
C LEU A 78 -35.03 53.73 -16.86
N ILE A 79 -34.51 53.80 -15.64
CA ILE A 79 -35.15 53.28 -14.43
C ILE A 79 -35.56 54.49 -13.58
N PRO A 80 -36.86 54.86 -13.51
CA PRO A 80 -37.31 56.16 -12.97
C PRO A 80 -37.00 56.41 -11.49
N SER A 81 -36.79 55.35 -10.70
CA SER A 81 -36.51 55.44 -9.26
C SER A 81 -35.61 54.28 -8.85
N ALA A 82 -34.30 54.41 -9.12
CA ALA A 82 -33.33 53.36 -8.84
C ALA A 82 -32.19 53.81 -7.93
N ALA A 83 -31.73 52.90 -7.09
CA ALA A 83 -30.52 53.04 -6.31
C ALA A 83 -29.54 51.91 -6.69
N PRO A 84 -28.31 52.24 -7.10
CA PRO A 84 -27.25 51.25 -7.34
C PRO A 84 -26.73 50.67 -6.01
N PRO A 85 -26.13 49.46 -6.00
CA PRO A 85 -25.74 48.69 -7.17
C PRO A 85 -26.90 48.02 -7.89
N CYS A 86 -26.74 47.89 -9.21
CA CYS A 86 -27.65 47.16 -10.09
C CYS A 86 -26.94 45.94 -10.67
N MET A 87 -27.57 44.77 -10.55
CA MET A 87 -27.15 43.55 -11.23
C MET A 87 -28.07 43.33 -12.44
N LEU A 88 -27.46 42.90 -13.54
CA LEU A 88 -28.15 42.58 -14.79
C LEU A 88 -27.93 41.11 -15.10
N GLN A 89 -28.93 40.45 -15.69
CA GLN A 89 -28.83 39.09 -16.24
C GLN A 89 -29.36 39.10 -17.67
N VAL A 90 -28.58 38.58 -18.61
CA VAL A 90 -29.06 38.13 -19.93
C VAL A 90 -29.13 36.60 -19.95
N THR A 91 -30.03 36.05 -20.75
CA THR A 91 -29.93 34.65 -21.20
C THR A 91 -29.66 34.65 -22.70
N ASN A 92 -28.56 34.04 -23.13
CA ASN A 92 -28.18 33.93 -24.53
C ASN A 92 -29.21 33.05 -25.26
N PRO A 93 -29.92 33.56 -26.29
CA PRO A 93 -30.94 32.79 -27.00
C PRO A 93 -30.38 31.63 -27.84
N VAL A 94 -29.06 31.57 -28.07
CA VAL A 94 -28.42 30.54 -28.91
C VAL A 94 -28.09 29.27 -28.12
N ASP A 95 -27.47 29.39 -26.95
CA ASP A 95 -26.97 28.26 -26.15
C ASP A 95 -27.59 28.16 -24.75
N GLY A 96 -28.49 29.10 -24.38
CA GLY A 96 -29.13 29.15 -23.07
C GLY A 96 -28.21 29.59 -21.92
N SER A 97 -26.96 29.97 -22.20
CA SER A 97 -26.02 30.46 -21.19
C SER A 97 -26.53 31.75 -20.55
N LYS A 98 -26.18 31.97 -19.28
CA LYS A 98 -26.50 33.19 -18.55
C LYS A 98 -25.24 33.98 -18.28
N LEU A 99 -25.31 35.28 -18.51
CA LEU A 99 -24.22 36.21 -18.22
C LEU A 99 -24.77 37.41 -17.44
N HIS A 100 -23.95 37.91 -16.53
CA HIS A 100 -24.30 39.00 -15.63
C HIS A 100 -23.34 40.19 -15.77
N GLY A 101 -23.91 41.37 -15.56
CA GLY A 101 -23.19 42.64 -15.47
C GLY A 101 -23.58 43.36 -14.19
N VAL A 102 -22.76 44.32 -13.75
CA VAL A 102 -23.00 45.09 -12.53
C VAL A 102 -22.70 46.57 -12.76
N ALA A 103 -23.62 47.44 -12.37
CA ALA A 103 -23.42 48.89 -12.24
C ALA A 103 -23.26 49.24 -10.75
N THR A 104 -22.18 49.93 -10.37
CA THR A 104 -21.85 50.26 -8.95
C THR A 104 -21.61 51.74 -8.69
N GLY A 105 -21.69 52.59 -9.71
CA GLY A 105 -21.48 54.04 -9.57
C GLY A 105 -22.70 54.75 -9.00
N SER A 106 -22.59 56.05 -8.75
CA SER A 106 -23.70 56.91 -8.31
C SER A 106 -24.17 57.93 -9.37
N ALA A 107 -23.60 57.88 -10.57
CA ALA A 107 -23.98 58.77 -11.68
C ALA A 107 -25.38 58.44 -12.22
N ALA A 108 -26.09 59.46 -12.72
CA ALA A 108 -27.42 59.30 -13.32
C ALA A 108 -27.43 58.55 -14.67
N SER A 109 -26.26 58.34 -15.28
CA SER A 109 -26.06 57.47 -16.43
C SER A 109 -24.84 56.60 -16.17
N GLN A 110 -24.95 55.28 -16.35
CA GLN A 110 -23.89 54.31 -16.06
C GLN A 110 -23.77 53.26 -17.14
N VAL A 111 -22.54 52.76 -17.29
CA VAL A 111 -22.19 51.66 -18.19
C VAL A 111 -22.15 50.36 -17.38
N ALA A 112 -22.83 49.33 -17.87
CA ALA A 112 -22.71 47.97 -17.36
C ALA A 112 -22.72 46.98 -18.53
N ASN A 113 -21.54 46.53 -18.92
CA ASN A 113 -21.41 45.47 -19.92
C ASN A 113 -21.87 44.12 -19.35
N ILE A 114 -22.29 43.20 -20.24
CA ILE A 114 -22.67 41.83 -19.89
C ILE A 114 -21.85 40.88 -20.78
N THR A 115 -20.75 40.39 -20.24
CA THR A 115 -19.75 39.57 -20.95
C THR A 115 -19.21 38.45 -20.04
N PRO A 116 -18.50 37.44 -20.57
CA PRO A 116 -17.79 36.46 -19.75
C PRO A 116 -16.84 37.06 -18.70
N LEU A 117 -16.23 38.22 -18.97
CA LEU A 117 -15.35 38.91 -18.02
C LEU A 117 -16.13 39.53 -16.86
N THR A 118 -17.32 40.10 -17.14
CA THR A 118 -18.18 40.63 -16.08
C THR A 118 -18.84 39.51 -15.28
N GLU A 119 -19.17 38.37 -15.90
CA GLU A 119 -19.64 37.16 -15.21
C GLU A 119 -18.61 36.67 -14.19
N MET A 120 -17.36 36.45 -14.62
CA MET A 120 -16.25 36.04 -13.75
C MET A 120 -15.99 37.03 -12.62
N SER A 121 -16.01 38.34 -12.92
CA SER A 121 -15.79 39.39 -11.92
C SER A 121 -16.93 39.44 -10.90
N THR A 122 -18.17 39.21 -11.35
CA THR A 122 -19.36 39.19 -10.48
C THR A 122 -19.34 37.96 -9.57
N ALA A 123 -19.02 36.79 -10.11
CA ALA A 123 -18.85 35.56 -9.33
C ALA A 123 -17.79 35.70 -8.24
N ARG A 124 -16.65 36.31 -8.61
CA ARG A 124 -15.53 36.58 -7.71
C ARG A 124 -15.87 37.60 -6.63
N ALA A 125 -16.60 38.68 -6.96
CA ALA A 125 -17.00 39.71 -5.98
C ALA A 125 -18.09 39.23 -5.00
N LEU A 126 -18.97 38.32 -5.44
CA LEU A 126 -20.02 37.75 -4.60
C LEU A 126 -19.56 36.58 -3.73
N HIS A 127 -18.45 35.91 -4.09
CA HIS A 127 -18.12 34.56 -3.61
C HIS A 127 -19.30 33.59 -3.75
N HIS A 128 -20.05 33.72 -4.85
CA HIS A 128 -21.27 32.97 -5.11
C HIS A 128 -21.55 32.90 -6.62
N GLU A 129 -22.19 31.83 -7.07
CA GLU A 129 -22.66 31.70 -8.46
C GLU A 129 -23.62 32.86 -8.80
N PRO A 130 -23.33 33.72 -9.81
CA PRO A 130 -24.12 34.92 -10.10
C PRO A 130 -25.58 34.63 -10.43
N ALA A 131 -25.86 33.56 -11.19
CA ALA A 131 -27.22 33.17 -11.54
C ALA A 131 -28.09 32.80 -10.31
N VAL A 132 -27.48 32.23 -9.27
CA VAL A 132 -28.18 31.87 -8.02
C VAL A 132 -28.43 33.12 -7.18
N PHE A 133 -27.44 34.01 -7.07
CA PHE A 133 -27.61 35.29 -6.40
C PHE A 133 -28.65 36.17 -7.10
N PHE A 134 -28.63 36.26 -8.43
CA PHE A 134 -29.62 37.04 -9.19
C PHE A 134 -31.04 36.48 -9.04
N ALA A 135 -31.21 35.15 -8.96
CA ALA A 135 -32.50 34.54 -8.67
C ALA A 135 -33.02 34.97 -7.28
N GLY A 136 -32.21 34.78 -6.24
CA GLY A 136 -32.52 35.13 -4.85
C GLY A 136 -32.10 36.54 -4.41
N PHE A 137 -32.09 37.51 -5.34
CA PHE A 137 -31.45 38.82 -5.15
C PHE A 137 -31.90 39.55 -3.87
N ASP A 138 -30.96 39.77 -2.97
CA ASP A 138 -31.13 40.53 -1.73
C ASP A 138 -30.49 41.94 -1.90
N PRO A 139 -31.27 43.03 -1.82
CA PRO A 139 -30.77 44.40 -1.95
C PRO A 139 -29.69 44.81 -0.94
N ALA A 140 -29.74 44.31 0.30
CA ALA A 140 -28.80 44.68 1.36
C ALA A 140 -27.47 43.92 1.20
N ILE A 141 -27.53 42.64 0.84
CA ILE A 141 -26.34 41.87 0.48
C ILE A 141 -25.70 42.46 -0.79
N ALA A 142 -26.50 42.79 -1.82
CA ALA A 142 -25.99 43.44 -3.03
C ALA A 142 -25.26 44.76 -2.72
N ALA A 143 -25.85 45.64 -1.90
CA ALA A 143 -25.23 46.91 -1.51
C ALA A 143 -23.90 46.77 -0.75
N SER A 144 -23.72 45.70 0.04
CA SER A 144 -22.50 45.44 0.80
C SER A 144 -21.42 44.68 0.01
N THR A 145 -21.80 43.86 -0.97
CA THR A 145 -20.88 43.01 -1.74
C THR A 145 -20.52 43.60 -3.11
N LEU A 146 -21.48 44.09 -3.87
CA LEU A 146 -21.29 44.66 -5.21
C LEU A 146 -20.87 46.13 -5.15
N THR A 147 -19.81 46.42 -4.39
CA THR A 147 -19.22 47.77 -4.29
C THR A 147 -18.18 48.00 -5.39
N SER A 148 -17.91 49.26 -5.73
CA SER A 148 -16.88 49.63 -6.70
C SER A 148 -15.47 49.19 -6.29
N VAL A 149 -15.20 49.04 -4.99
CA VAL A 149 -13.94 48.50 -4.44
C VAL A 149 -13.86 46.99 -4.68
N ASN A 150 -14.90 46.24 -4.29
CA ASN A 150 -14.93 44.79 -4.43
C ASN A 150 -14.90 44.37 -5.91
N MET A 151 -15.65 45.06 -6.78
CA MET A 151 -15.61 44.81 -8.22
C MET A 151 -14.21 45.06 -8.81
N LYS A 152 -13.49 46.10 -8.41
CA LYS A 152 -12.09 46.33 -8.85
C LYS A 152 -11.14 45.24 -8.35
N SER A 153 -11.28 44.81 -7.10
CA SER A 153 -10.50 43.68 -6.57
C SER A 153 -10.78 42.39 -7.34
N ALA A 154 -12.05 42.13 -7.66
CA ALA A 154 -12.45 40.97 -8.44
C ALA A 154 -11.94 41.01 -9.89
N GLN A 155 -11.98 42.15 -10.56
CA GLN A 155 -11.40 42.33 -11.90
C GLN A 155 -9.87 42.10 -11.90
N ALA A 156 -9.17 42.54 -10.86
CA ALA A 156 -7.74 42.28 -10.68
C ALA A 156 -7.44 40.78 -10.48
N ASP A 157 -8.22 40.08 -9.66
CA ASP A 157 -8.11 38.62 -9.48
C ASP A 157 -8.40 37.85 -10.77
N VAL A 158 -9.44 38.23 -11.53
CA VAL A 158 -9.77 37.62 -12.82
C VAL A 158 -8.65 37.86 -13.84
N SER A 159 -8.07 39.06 -13.89
CA SER A 159 -6.89 39.36 -14.72
C SER A 159 -5.70 38.48 -14.33
N ALA A 160 -5.42 38.36 -13.03
CA ALA A 160 -4.31 37.55 -12.52
C ALA A 160 -4.50 36.04 -12.79
N VAL A 161 -5.73 35.55 -12.83
CA VAL A 161 -6.06 34.17 -13.23
C VAL A 161 -5.88 33.98 -14.73
N LEU A 162 -6.48 34.86 -15.56
CA LEU A 162 -6.53 34.70 -17.01
C LEU A 162 -5.18 34.94 -17.71
N ASN A 163 -4.29 35.77 -17.16
CA ASN A 163 -3.03 36.18 -17.80
C ASN A 163 -2.11 35.05 -18.30
N SER A 164 -2.27 33.82 -17.81
CA SER A 164 -1.53 32.65 -18.31
C SER A 164 -2.09 32.06 -19.62
N ALA A 165 -3.32 32.39 -19.99
CA ALA A 165 -4.04 31.89 -21.16
C ALA A 165 -4.51 32.99 -22.13
N VAL A 166 -4.91 34.15 -21.59
CA VAL A 166 -5.40 35.34 -22.32
C VAL A 166 -4.91 36.59 -21.61
N ASP A 167 -4.23 37.49 -22.34
CA ASP A 167 -3.76 38.78 -21.83
C ASP A 167 -4.92 39.77 -21.70
N THR A 168 -5.23 40.22 -20.47
CA THR A 168 -6.28 41.22 -20.20
C THR A 168 -5.73 42.65 -20.06
N SER A 169 -4.43 42.87 -20.15
CA SER A 169 -3.78 44.17 -19.85
C SER A 169 -4.26 45.34 -20.72
N SER A 170 -4.83 45.05 -21.89
CA SER A 170 -5.40 46.05 -22.81
C SER A 170 -6.72 46.68 -22.35
N ILE A 171 -7.34 46.19 -21.26
CA ILE A 171 -8.59 46.70 -20.69
C ILE A 171 -8.49 46.90 -19.17
N GLY A 172 -8.55 48.17 -18.74
CA GLY A 172 -8.42 48.55 -17.32
C GLY A 172 -9.71 48.48 -16.49
N ASP A 173 -10.89 48.42 -17.12
CA ASP A 173 -12.17 48.18 -16.43
C ASP A 173 -13.06 47.29 -17.31
N PHE A 174 -13.42 46.11 -16.80
CA PHE A 174 -14.24 45.13 -17.51
C PHE A 174 -15.73 45.51 -17.56
N SER A 175 -16.20 46.29 -16.58
CA SER A 175 -17.62 46.56 -16.36
C SER A 175 -18.07 47.89 -16.98
N ALA A 176 -17.22 48.93 -16.90
CA ALA A 176 -17.59 50.31 -17.21
C ALA A 176 -17.05 50.90 -18.52
N SER A 177 -16.21 50.16 -19.27
CA SER A 177 -15.66 50.63 -20.56
C SER A 177 -16.64 50.36 -21.72
N PRO A 178 -17.22 51.36 -22.40
CA PRO A 178 -18.04 51.11 -23.60
C PRO A 178 -17.19 50.49 -24.71
N PHE A 179 -17.70 49.43 -25.34
CA PHE A 179 -17.02 48.75 -26.44
C PHE A 179 -18.01 48.30 -27.51
N LYS A 180 -17.51 48.02 -28.72
CA LYS A 180 -18.31 47.47 -29.82
C LYS A 180 -18.03 45.99 -29.96
N ALA A 181 -19.06 45.16 -29.98
CA ALA A 181 -18.91 43.74 -30.21
C ALA A 181 -18.77 43.43 -31.71
N SER A 182 -18.13 42.30 -32.05
CA SER A 182 -18.09 41.82 -33.44
C SER A 182 -19.50 41.44 -33.92
N THR A 183 -19.80 41.76 -35.19
CA THR A 183 -21.07 41.44 -35.87
C THR A 183 -20.80 40.77 -37.20
N LEU A 184 -21.82 40.17 -37.83
CA LEU A 184 -21.68 39.60 -39.20
C LEU A 184 -21.22 40.64 -40.24
N ALA A 185 -21.54 41.92 -40.05
CA ALA A 185 -21.11 43.02 -40.92
C ALA A 185 -19.73 43.61 -40.53
N TYR A 186 -19.23 43.29 -39.34
CA TYR A 186 -17.95 43.78 -38.82
C TYR A 186 -17.32 42.71 -37.91
N PRO A 187 -16.70 41.66 -38.48
CA PRO A 187 -16.31 40.44 -37.75
C PRO A 187 -15.11 40.61 -36.83
N HIS A 188 -14.46 41.78 -36.84
CA HIS A 188 -13.31 42.11 -35.99
C HIS A 188 -13.48 43.53 -35.43
N ALA A 189 -14.38 43.69 -34.44
CA ALA A 189 -14.44 44.95 -33.71
C ALA A 189 -13.10 45.20 -33.01
N ALA A 190 -12.39 46.25 -33.44
CA ALA A 190 -10.94 46.35 -33.24
C ALA A 190 -10.52 46.95 -31.88
N ASP A 191 -11.46 47.20 -30.98
CA ASP A 191 -11.19 47.72 -29.64
C ASP A 191 -10.58 46.65 -28.70
N GLY A 192 -9.99 47.11 -27.59
CA GLY A 192 -9.27 46.23 -26.67
C GLY A 192 -10.19 45.22 -25.97
N HIS A 193 -11.44 45.60 -25.67
CA HIS A 193 -12.35 44.74 -24.94
C HIS A 193 -12.81 43.57 -25.81
N ASN A 194 -13.20 43.87 -27.05
CA ASN A 194 -13.62 42.84 -28.00
C ASN A 194 -12.50 41.84 -28.31
N LYS A 195 -11.24 42.31 -28.48
CA LYS A 195 -10.07 41.45 -28.70
C LYS A 195 -9.84 40.44 -27.57
N VAL A 196 -10.04 40.84 -26.32
CA VAL A 196 -9.90 39.92 -25.17
C VAL A 196 -11.02 38.88 -25.16
N LEU A 197 -12.27 39.27 -25.50
CA LEU A 197 -13.38 38.33 -25.61
C LEU A 197 -13.19 37.32 -26.76
N ASP A 198 -12.74 37.78 -27.93
CA ASP A 198 -12.43 36.90 -29.06
C ASP A 198 -11.29 35.92 -28.70
N ALA A 199 -10.24 36.38 -28.04
CA ALA A 199 -9.16 35.52 -27.54
C ALA A 199 -9.64 34.51 -26.48
N LEU A 200 -10.60 34.90 -25.63
CA LEU A 200 -11.20 34.02 -24.64
C LEU A 200 -12.01 32.89 -25.29
N ASN A 201 -12.82 33.18 -26.31
CA ASN A 201 -13.56 32.16 -27.07
C ASN A 201 -12.66 31.24 -27.91
N ILE A 202 -11.47 31.70 -28.34
CA ILE A 202 -10.48 30.85 -29.01
C ILE A 202 -9.85 29.86 -28.00
N LYS A 203 -9.69 30.25 -26.73
CA LYS A 203 -9.04 29.44 -25.69
C LYS A 203 -10.00 28.53 -24.92
N PHE A 204 -11.26 28.92 -24.76
CA PHE A 204 -12.22 28.23 -23.91
C PHE A 204 -13.60 28.15 -24.55
N ASN A 205 -14.23 26.97 -24.46
CA ASN A 205 -15.65 26.82 -24.73
C ASN A 205 -16.51 27.26 -23.52
N SER A 206 -17.82 27.41 -23.73
CA SER A 206 -18.77 27.87 -22.70
C SER A 206 -18.82 26.97 -21.44
N ALA A 207 -18.61 25.66 -21.58
CA ALA A 207 -18.54 24.75 -20.44
C ALA A 207 -17.28 24.94 -19.61
N GLN A 208 -16.12 25.17 -20.24
CA GLN A 208 -14.87 25.50 -19.56
C GLN A 208 -14.96 26.85 -18.85
N LEU A 209 -15.55 27.87 -19.49
CA LEU A 209 -15.78 29.17 -18.87
C LEU A 209 -16.70 29.07 -17.64
N SER A 210 -17.75 28.25 -17.71
CA SER A 210 -18.63 27.95 -16.57
C SER A 210 -17.86 27.33 -15.39
N GLN A 211 -16.94 26.39 -15.64
CA GLN A 211 -16.09 25.83 -14.59
C GLN A 211 -15.17 26.87 -13.94
N VAL A 212 -14.62 27.81 -14.71
CA VAL A 212 -13.81 28.93 -14.19
C VAL A 212 -14.66 29.87 -13.33
N VAL A 213 -15.88 30.21 -13.76
CA VAL A 213 -16.85 31.01 -13.00
C VAL A 213 -17.19 30.34 -11.66
N SER A 214 -17.54 29.05 -11.68
CA SER A 214 -17.82 28.28 -10.46
C SER A 214 -16.62 28.14 -9.53
N ALA A 215 -15.39 28.09 -10.05
CA ALA A 215 -14.19 28.10 -9.22
C ALA A 215 -13.97 29.47 -8.56
N LEU A 216 -14.09 30.57 -9.31
CA LEU A 216 -13.98 31.94 -8.80
C LEU A 216 -15.02 32.26 -7.72
N ALA A 217 -16.23 31.70 -7.84
CA ALA A 217 -17.27 31.78 -6.82
C ALA A 217 -16.89 31.04 -5.52
N ARG A 218 -16.26 29.85 -5.61
CA ARG A 218 -16.12 28.93 -4.47
C ARG A 218 -14.78 29.01 -3.73
N THR A 219 -13.67 29.30 -4.40
CA THR A 219 -12.35 29.40 -3.74
C THR A 219 -11.97 30.86 -3.49
N GLY A 220 -11.42 31.15 -2.30
CA GLY A 220 -10.77 32.43 -2.02
C GLY A 220 -9.41 32.60 -2.71
N ARG A 221 -8.78 31.52 -3.20
CA ARG A 221 -7.39 31.50 -3.68
C ARG A 221 -7.33 31.50 -5.20
N THR A 222 -6.69 32.52 -5.78
CA THR A 222 -6.44 32.63 -7.22
C THR A 222 -5.57 31.50 -7.78
N GLU A 223 -4.64 30.95 -6.99
CA GLU A 223 -3.79 29.82 -7.41
C GLU A 223 -4.58 28.53 -7.69
N ASP A 224 -5.66 28.24 -6.96
CA ASP A 224 -6.51 27.08 -7.24
C ASP A 224 -7.21 27.23 -8.59
N VAL A 225 -7.65 28.46 -8.93
CA VAL A 225 -8.28 28.78 -10.21
C VAL A 225 -7.26 28.78 -11.35
N LYS A 226 -6.04 29.29 -11.15
CA LYS A 226 -4.93 29.17 -12.12
C LYS A 226 -4.59 27.71 -12.40
N ARG A 227 -4.59 26.85 -11.37
CA ARG A 227 -4.37 25.41 -11.52
C ARG A 227 -5.46 24.75 -12.36
N LEU A 228 -6.73 25.08 -12.09
CA LEU A 228 -7.85 24.65 -12.95
C LEU A 228 -7.69 25.18 -14.39
N LEU A 229 -7.28 26.43 -14.58
CA LEU A 229 -7.10 27.02 -15.91
C LEU A 229 -6.00 26.31 -16.70
N ALA A 230 -4.86 26.02 -16.05
CA ALA A 230 -3.80 25.19 -16.62
C ALA A 230 -4.28 23.75 -16.90
N ASP A 231 -5.15 23.19 -16.06
CA ASP A 231 -5.76 21.89 -16.31
C ASP A 231 -6.67 21.89 -17.55
N LEU A 232 -7.44 22.95 -17.77
CA LEU A 232 -8.37 23.09 -18.90
C LEU A 232 -7.69 23.46 -20.23
N THR A 233 -6.48 24.03 -20.21
CA THR A 233 -5.69 24.37 -21.40
C THR A 233 -4.59 23.36 -21.74
N ALA A 234 -4.37 22.36 -20.89
CA ALA A 234 -3.39 21.30 -21.14
C ALA A 234 -3.71 20.51 -22.41
N ALA A 235 -2.68 20.18 -23.19
CA ALA A 235 -2.83 19.27 -24.32
C ALA A 235 -3.27 17.88 -23.81
N PRO A 236 -4.24 17.21 -24.47
CA PRO A 236 -4.61 15.84 -24.14
C PRO A 236 -3.39 14.89 -24.24
N PRO A 237 -3.37 13.79 -23.47
CA PRO A 237 -2.31 12.80 -23.59
C PRO A 237 -2.33 12.11 -24.95
N VAL A 238 -1.19 11.56 -25.36
CA VAL A 238 -1.01 10.85 -26.62
C VAL A 238 -0.77 9.37 -26.34
N ALA A 239 -1.67 8.51 -26.79
CA ALA A 239 -1.52 7.07 -26.74
C ALA A 239 -0.56 6.58 -27.82
N HIS A 240 0.38 5.71 -27.46
CA HIS A 240 1.21 4.95 -28.39
C HIS A 240 1.06 3.47 -28.05
N ALA A 241 0.35 2.71 -28.89
CA ALA A 241 0.04 1.29 -28.66
C ALA A 241 1.21 0.31 -29.00
N GLY A 242 2.42 0.83 -29.24
CA GLY A 242 3.55 0.03 -29.71
C GLY A 242 3.48 -0.31 -31.21
N SER A 243 4.42 -1.14 -31.67
CA SER A 243 4.48 -1.65 -33.04
C SER A 243 3.65 -2.92 -33.21
N ALA A 244 3.18 -3.18 -34.43
CA ALA A 244 2.56 -4.47 -34.78
C ALA A 244 3.50 -5.65 -34.45
N GLN A 245 2.90 -6.79 -34.09
CA GLN A 245 3.63 -8.00 -33.72
C GLN A 245 3.11 -9.19 -34.52
N SER A 246 3.99 -10.15 -34.79
CA SER A 246 3.65 -11.43 -35.41
C SER A 246 4.06 -12.54 -34.45
N VAL A 247 3.16 -13.50 -34.19
CA VAL A 247 3.36 -14.55 -33.19
C VAL A 247 2.80 -15.90 -33.67
N ILE A 248 3.19 -16.98 -32.99
CA ILE A 248 2.53 -18.28 -33.13
C ILE A 248 1.43 -18.44 -32.06
N THR A 249 0.45 -19.30 -32.31
CA THR A 249 -0.64 -19.55 -31.35
C THR A 249 -0.12 -20.07 -30.00
N ASP A 250 -0.92 -19.86 -28.96
CA ASP A 250 -0.63 -20.23 -27.56
C ASP A 250 0.58 -19.53 -26.93
N THR A 251 1.14 -18.51 -27.60
CA THR A 251 2.18 -17.66 -27.00
C THR A 251 1.59 -16.51 -26.17
N LEU A 252 2.29 -16.19 -25.08
CA LEU A 252 2.02 -15.00 -24.27
C LEU A 252 2.58 -13.76 -24.97
N VAL A 253 1.68 -12.94 -25.49
CA VAL A 253 1.97 -11.66 -26.12
C VAL A 253 2.09 -10.58 -25.05
N THR A 254 3.06 -9.68 -25.18
CA THR A 254 3.22 -8.50 -24.32
C THR A 254 3.16 -7.23 -25.17
N LEU A 255 2.24 -6.32 -24.86
CA LEU A 255 2.17 -5.02 -25.51
C LEU A 255 3.08 -4.02 -24.78
N ASP A 256 3.41 -2.90 -25.43
CA ASP A 256 4.22 -1.85 -24.82
C ASP A 256 3.68 -0.45 -25.15
N ALA A 257 3.01 0.15 -24.16
CA ALA A 257 2.50 1.51 -24.21
C ALA A 257 3.49 2.56 -23.68
N SER A 258 4.74 2.20 -23.34
CA SER A 258 5.68 3.10 -22.63
C SER A 258 6.12 4.35 -23.42
N ALA A 259 5.85 4.39 -24.72
CA ALA A 259 6.00 5.59 -25.55
C ALA A 259 4.84 6.61 -25.37
N SER A 260 3.75 6.24 -24.71
CA SER A 260 2.61 7.13 -24.42
C SER A 260 3.04 8.31 -23.56
N SER A 261 2.47 9.49 -23.80
CA SER A 261 2.90 10.73 -23.16
C SER A 261 1.74 11.61 -22.71
N ALA A 262 2.00 12.48 -21.74
CA ALA A 262 1.08 13.49 -21.23
C ALA A 262 1.82 14.82 -20.98
N ALA A 263 1.07 15.88 -20.69
CA ALA A 263 1.63 17.14 -20.20
C ALA A 263 2.47 16.92 -18.93
N ALA A 264 3.50 17.75 -18.73
CA ALA A 264 4.46 17.58 -17.64
C ALA A 264 3.80 17.52 -16.26
N GLY A 265 4.21 16.55 -15.43
CA GLY A 265 3.66 16.33 -14.09
C GLY A 265 2.32 15.59 -14.04
N ARG A 266 1.76 15.16 -15.18
CA ARG A 266 0.58 14.28 -15.22
C ARG A 266 0.99 12.80 -15.23
N THR A 267 0.20 11.97 -14.56
CA THR A 267 0.36 10.50 -14.54
C THR A 267 -0.58 9.88 -15.56
N LEU A 268 -0.08 8.93 -16.35
CA LEU A 268 -0.90 8.17 -17.30
C LEU A 268 -1.58 6.96 -16.65
N HIS A 269 -2.87 6.84 -16.91
CA HIS A 269 -3.68 5.65 -16.73
C HIS A 269 -3.92 5.05 -18.12
N TYR A 270 -3.74 3.74 -18.26
CA TYR A 270 -3.94 3.03 -19.51
C TYR A 270 -5.32 2.36 -19.51
N ALA A 271 -5.93 2.22 -20.67
CA ALA A 271 -7.16 1.48 -20.86
C ALA A 271 -7.06 0.73 -22.20
N TRP A 272 -6.67 -0.54 -22.12
CA TRP A 272 -6.56 -1.43 -23.27
C TRP A 272 -7.84 -2.23 -23.48
N VAL A 273 -8.29 -2.26 -24.73
CA VAL A 273 -9.43 -3.06 -25.19
C VAL A 273 -8.99 -3.97 -26.32
N LEU A 274 -9.24 -5.27 -26.19
CA LEU A 274 -9.14 -6.22 -27.30
C LEU A 274 -10.39 -6.02 -28.18
N SER A 275 -10.29 -5.13 -29.16
CA SER A 275 -11.41 -4.63 -29.98
C SER A 275 -11.73 -5.52 -31.18
N GLY A 276 -10.78 -6.36 -31.60
CA GLY A 276 -11.00 -7.42 -32.58
C GLY A 276 -10.18 -8.67 -32.25
N LYS A 277 -10.72 -9.85 -32.52
CA LYS A 277 -10.03 -11.14 -32.39
C LYS A 277 -10.60 -12.18 -33.37
N PRO A 278 -9.88 -13.29 -33.66
CA PRO A 278 -10.35 -14.31 -34.59
C PRO A 278 -11.64 -14.99 -34.13
N ALA A 279 -12.43 -15.49 -35.09
CA ALA A 279 -13.68 -16.19 -34.78
C ALA A 279 -13.42 -17.45 -33.93
N GLY A 280 -14.13 -17.57 -32.81
CA GLY A 280 -13.95 -18.65 -31.83
C GLY A 280 -12.88 -18.39 -30.76
N SER A 281 -12.07 -17.32 -30.87
CA SER A 281 -11.04 -17.00 -29.87
C SER A 281 -11.66 -16.66 -28.51
N MET A 282 -11.13 -17.27 -27.45
CA MET A 282 -11.45 -16.99 -26.05
C MET A 282 -10.49 -15.97 -25.40
N ALA A 283 -9.45 -15.53 -26.12
CA ALA A 283 -8.46 -14.57 -25.62
C ALA A 283 -9.06 -13.36 -24.88
N THR A 284 -8.41 -13.00 -23.77
CA THR A 284 -8.69 -11.85 -22.90
C THR A 284 -7.38 -11.16 -22.50
N LEU A 285 -7.44 -9.85 -22.25
CA LEU A 285 -6.30 -9.10 -21.73
C LEU A 285 -6.13 -9.32 -20.22
N ALA A 286 -4.92 -9.68 -19.82
CA ALA A 286 -4.46 -9.58 -18.45
C ALA A 286 -3.87 -8.19 -18.20
N LEU A 287 -4.24 -7.59 -17.07
CA LEU A 287 -3.83 -6.24 -16.65
C LEU A 287 -4.10 -5.16 -17.73
N PRO A 288 -5.34 -5.01 -18.26
CA PRO A 288 -5.67 -4.05 -19.33
C PRO A 288 -5.40 -2.58 -18.96
N ASP A 289 -5.22 -2.27 -17.67
CA ASP A 289 -4.92 -0.92 -17.19
C ASP A 289 -3.41 -0.64 -17.04
N SER A 290 -2.56 -1.60 -17.46
CA SER A 290 -1.10 -1.54 -17.42
C SER A 290 -0.51 -0.83 -18.64
N ALA A 291 0.69 -0.26 -18.49
CA ALA A 291 1.53 0.15 -19.61
C ALA A 291 1.99 -1.04 -20.47
N LYS A 292 2.01 -2.25 -19.90
CA LYS A 292 2.39 -3.51 -20.57
C LYS A 292 1.40 -4.62 -20.21
N PRO A 293 0.18 -4.61 -20.77
CA PRO A 293 -0.75 -5.72 -20.62
C PRO A 293 -0.23 -6.94 -21.40
N THR A 294 -0.76 -8.11 -21.08
CA THR A 294 -0.47 -9.35 -21.80
C THR A 294 -1.75 -10.06 -22.21
N PHE A 295 -1.67 -10.90 -23.24
CA PHE A 295 -2.74 -11.86 -23.58
C PHE A 295 -2.12 -13.09 -24.25
N THR A 296 -2.82 -14.21 -24.24
CA THR A 296 -2.43 -15.39 -25.03
C THR A 296 -3.18 -15.38 -26.35
N ALA A 297 -2.45 -15.48 -27.47
CA ALA A 297 -3.05 -15.57 -28.79
C ALA A 297 -3.48 -17.02 -29.08
N ASP A 298 -4.67 -17.41 -28.64
CA ASP A 298 -5.16 -18.79 -28.60
C ASP A 298 -5.56 -19.38 -29.97
N ILE A 299 -5.91 -18.55 -30.95
CA ILE A 299 -6.31 -18.95 -32.30
C ILE A 299 -5.57 -18.12 -33.35
N ALA A 300 -5.29 -18.72 -34.52
CA ALA A 300 -4.66 -18.04 -35.65
C ALA A 300 -5.56 -16.94 -36.24
N GLY A 301 -4.96 -15.82 -36.64
CA GLY A 301 -5.61 -14.63 -37.17
C GLY A 301 -5.21 -13.35 -36.42
N ASP A 302 -5.83 -12.24 -36.78
CA ASP A 302 -5.50 -10.93 -36.23
C ASP A 302 -6.25 -10.60 -34.94
N TYR A 303 -5.49 -10.14 -33.95
CA TYR A 303 -5.97 -9.51 -32.73
C TYR A 303 -5.73 -8.01 -32.86
N VAL A 304 -6.80 -7.22 -32.79
CA VAL A 304 -6.74 -5.76 -32.84
C VAL A 304 -6.92 -5.24 -31.42
N LEU A 305 -5.93 -4.52 -30.93
CA LEU A 305 -5.90 -3.98 -29.58
C LEU A 305 -5.90 -2.46 -29.65
N THR A 306 -6.82 -1.83 -28.91
CA THR A 306 -7.01 -0.40 -28.88
C THR A 306 -6.65 0.13 -27.50
N LEU A 307 -5.75 1.11 -27.45
CA LEU A 307 -5.33 1.82 -26.27
C LEU A 307 -5.97 3.21 -26.25
N VAL A 308 -6.62 3.56 -25.15
CA VAL A 308 -6.82 4.95 -24.73
C VAL A 308 -5.96 5.18 -23.49
N VAL A 309 -5.26 6.31 -23.42
CA VAL A 309 -4.63 6.75 -22.18
C VAL A 309 -5.35 7.96 -21.61
N SER A 310 -5.50 8.02 -20.30
CA SER A 310 -6.04 9.18 -19.58
C SER A 310 -5.00 9.73 -18.63
N ASP A 311 -5.00 11.04 -18.44
CA ASP A 311 -4.10 11.73 -17.51
C ASP A 311 -4.81 12.15 -16.20
N GLY A 312 -5.97 11.55 -15.93
CA GLY A 312 -6.86 11.86 -14.81
C GLY A 312 -7.71 13.12 -15.00
N LYS A 313 -7.55 13.84 -16.12
CA LYS A 313 -8.30 15.06 -16.48
C LYS A 313 -8.92 14.99 -17.87
N SER A 314 -8.21 14.36 -18.79
CA SER A 314 -8.54 14.20 -20.20
C SER A 314 -8.18 12.80 -20.67
N SER A 315 -8.60 12.44 -21.88
CA SER A 315 -8.27 11.17 -22.52
C SER A 315 -7.73 11.40 -23.91
N SER A 316 -6.84 10.51 -24.35
CA SER A 316 -6.26 10.53 -25.69
C SER A 316 -7.28 10.17 -26.76
N ALA A 317 -6.95 10.46 -28.02
CA ALA A 317 -7.51 9.69 -29.12
C ALA A 317 -7.12 8.20 -28.97
N PRO A 318 -7.95 7.24 -29.43
CA PRO A 318 -7.59 5.83 -29.42
C PRO A 318 -6.42 5.54 -30.38
N ALA A 319 -5.40 4.81 -29.91
CA ALA A 319 -4.34 4.25 -30.73
C ALA A 319 -4.56 2.74 -30.89
N ALA A 320 -4.26 2.17 -32.06
CA ALA A 320 -4.45 0.74 -32.32
C ALA A 320 -3.13 0.04 -32.66
N VAL A 321 -3.03 -1.22 -32.27
CA VAL A 321 -1.95 -2.15 -32.66
C VAL A 321 -2.57 -3.49 -33.06
N THR A 322 -2.02 -4.11 -34.11
CA THR A 322 -2.44 -5.45 -34.55
C THR A 322 -1.38 -6.47 -34.17
N VAL A 323 -1.83 -7.60 -33.65
CA VAL A 323 -1.00 -8.79 -33.40
C VAL A 323 -1.53 -9.92 -34.26
N SER A 324 -0.73 -10.38 -35.22
CA SER A 324 -1.10 -11.45 -36.14
C SER A 324 -0.58 -12.80 -35.63
N ALA A 325 -1.49 -13.67 -35.22
CA ALA A 325 -1.15 -15.00 -34.70
C ALA A 325 -1.30 -16.10 -35.75
N SER A 326 -0.54 -17.17 -35.63
CA SER A 326 -0.48 -18.24 -36.63
C SER A 326 -0.32 -19.63 -36.02
N ALA A 327 -1.00 -20.63 -36.56
CA ALA A 327 -0.98 -22.00 -36.00
C ALA A 327 0.30 -22.81 -36.34
N ALA A 328 1.22 -22.24 -37.11
CA ALA A 328 2.44 -22.93 -37.56
C ALA A 328 3.59 -21.97 -37.91
N ASN A 329 3.29 -20.78 -38.43
CA ASN A 329 4.29 -19.86 -38.95
C ASN A 329 3.82 -18.40 -38.96
N ALA A 330 4.51 -17.54 -38.20
CA ALA A 330 4.22 -16.12 -38.13
C ALA A 330 4.94 -15.38 -39.26
N ALA A 331 4.31 -14.41 -39.91
CA ALA A 331 5.00 -13.60 -40.90
C ALA A 331 6.09 -12.74 -40.24
N PRO A 332 7.28 -12.57 -40.85
CA PRO A 332 8.39 -11.86 -40.21
C PRO A 332 8.12 -10.36 -40.09
N VAL A 333 8.85 -9.68 -39.21
CA VAL A 333 8.79 -8.23 -39.00
C VAL A 333 10.03 -7.59 -39.62
N ALA A 334 9.83 -6.79 -40.67
CA ALA A 334 10.90 -6.08 -41.35
C ALA A 334 11.34 -4.82 -40.59
N SER A 335 12.65 -4.57 -40.53
CA SER A 335 13.23 -3.33 -40.04
C SER A 335 14.21 -2.77 -41.07
N ALA A 336 13.88 -1.62 -41.66
CA ALA A 336 14.65 -1.00 -42.74
C ALA A 336 15.83 -0.13 -42.26
N GLY A 337 16.14 -0.16 -40.96
CA GLY A 337 17.15 0.69 -40.35
C GLY A 337 16.68 2.13 -40.08
N LEU A 338 17.63 3.01 -39.73
CA LEU A 338 17.36 4.41 -39.41
C LEU A 338 17.61 5.32 -40.62
N ALA A 339 16.93 6.47 -40.64
CA ALA A 339 17.11 7.49 -41.67
C ALA A 339 18.56 8.00 -41.70
N GLN A 340 19.05 8.33 -42.90
CA GLN A 340 20.44 8.71 -43.13
C GLN A 340 20.54 10.06 -43.84
N ASN A 341 21.56 10.85 -43.50
CA ASN A 341 21.96 12.02 -44.27
C ASN A 341 23.32 11.72 -44.89
N VAL A 342 23.52 12.07 -46.16
CA VAL A 342 24.76 11.78 -46.91
C VAL A 342 25.09 12.94 -47.86
N VAL A 343 26.29 12.94 -48.45
CA VAL A 343 26.63 13.84 -49.56
C VAL A 343 26.41 13.15 -50.90
N ALA A 344 25.97 13.91 -51.90
CA ALA A 344 25.71 13.43 -53.24
C ALA A 344 27.00 12.86 -53.88
N GLY A 345 26.89 11.69 -54.51
CA GLY A 345 28.01 10.91 -55.03
C GLY A 345 28.60 9.89 -54.04
N THR A 346 28.17 9.88 -52.77
CA THR A 346 28.63 8.88 -51.78
C THR A 346 27.82 7.57 -51.84
N VAL A 347 28.42 6.49 -51.31
CA VAL A 347 27.78 5.17 -51.22
C VAL A 347 26.99 5.05 -49.91
N VAL A 348 25.67 4.94 -50.03
CA VAL A 348 24.72 4.68 -48.96
C VAL A 348 24.71 3.19 -48.66
N LYS A 349 24.66 2.80 -47.38
CA LYS A 349 24.50 1.42 -46.94
C LYS A 349 23.22 1.26 -46.14
N LEU A 350 22.33 0.38 -46.59
CA LEU A 350 21.11 0.02 -45.87
C LEU A 350 21.40 -1.19 -44.97
N ASP A 351 20.56 -1.40 -43.95
CA ASP A 351 20.72 -2.52 -43.02
C ASP A 351 19.38 -3.11 -42.59
N ALA A 352 19.15 -4.38 -42.91
CA ALA A 352 17.99 -5.16 -42.51
C ALA A 352 18.20 -5.96 -41.22
N SER A 353 19.37 -5.86 -40.57
CA SER A 353 19.76 -6.69 -39.40
C SER A 353 18.84 -6.58 -38.18
N GLY A 354 18.03 -5.52 -38.09
CA GLY A 354 16.99 -5.37 -37.06
C GLY A 354 15.68 -6.11 -37.36
N SER A 355 15.58 -6.82 -38.48
CA SER A 355 14.40 -7.62 -38.83
C SER A 355 14.36 -8.90 -38.00
N SER A 356 13.16 -9.38 -37.67
CA SER A 356 12.98 -10.53 -36.79
C SER A 356 11.88 -11.45 -37.26
N ASP A 357 11.93 -12.70 -36.79
CA ASP A 357 10.90 -13.70 -36.98
C ASP A 357 10.60 -14.40 -35.65
N ALA A 358 9.32 -14.75 -35.43
CA ALA A 358 8.88 -15.37 -34.18
C ALA A 358 9.19 -16.87 -34.12
N ASN A 359 9.20 -17.54 -35.28
CA ASN A 359 9.62 -18.94 -35.43
C ASN A 359 11.15 -19.11 -35.37
N LYS A 360 11.90 -18.01 -35.54
CA LYS A 360 13.36 -17.94 -35.75
C LYS A 360 13.82 -18.59 -37.05
N ASP A 361 12.95 -18.60 -38.06
CA ASP A 361 13.25 -19.09 -39.39
C ASP A 361 14.23 -18.15 -40.12
N ALA A 362 14.88 -18.69 -41.16
CA ALA A 362 15.93 -17.99 -41.88
C ALA A 362 15.35 -16.89 -42.79
N LEU A 363 15.71 -15.65 -42.53
CA LEU A 363 15.18 -14.48 -43.23
C LEU A 363 15.89 -14.20 -44.56
N THR A 364 15.07 -13.97 -45.60
CA THR A 364 15.46 -13.44 -46.91
C THR A 364 14.90 -12.03 -47.09
N TYR A 365 15.56 -11.22 -47.92
CA TYR A 365 15.31 -9.77 -48.01
C TYR A 365 14.90 -9.37 -49.42
N ARG A 366 14.06 -8.34 -49.54
CA ARG A 366 13.66 -7.73 -50.79
C ARG A 366 13.58 -6.21 -50.64
N TRP A 367 14.65 -5.56 -51.05
CA TRP A 367 14.81 -4.11 -51.08
C TRP A 367 14.39 -3.52 -52.44
N THR A 368 13.64 -2.42 -52.41
CA THR A 368 13.36 -1.61 -53.60
C THR A 368 13.55 -0.13 -53.32
N LEU A 369 14.12 0.59 -54.27
CA LEU A 369 14.38 2.03 -54.14
C LEU A 369 13.23 2.80 -54.82
N THR A 370 12.21 3.11 -54.02
CA THR A 370 10.85 3.52 -54.42
C THR A 370 10.72 4.99 -54.80
N ALA A 371 11.55 5.87 -54.24
CA ALA A 371 11.63 7.28 -54.63
C ALA A 371 13.09 7.72 -54.77
N ARG A 372 13.36 8.59 -55.74
CA ARG A 372 14.67 9.15 -56.09
C ARG A 372 14.51 10.62 -56.50
N PRO A 373 15.54 11.47 -56.36
CA PRO A 373 15.54 12.81 -56.92
C PRO A 373 15.43 12.80 -58.45
N ALA A 374 14.88 13.87 -59.03
CA ALA A 374 14.80 14.01 -60.49
C ALA A 374 16.21 14.01 -61.12
N GLY A 375 16.43 13.18 -62.13
CA GLY A 375 17.74 13.00 -62.78
C GLY A 375 18.65 11.96 -62.13
N SER A 376 18.27 11.36 -61.00
CA SER A 376 19.03 10.26 -60.37
C SER A 376 18.89 8.95 -61.16
N GLY A 377 20.03 8.28 -61.40
CA GLY A 377 20.14 6.93 -61.94
C GLY A 377 20.43 5.86 -60.88
N ALA A 378 20.47 6.23 -59.60
CA ALA A 378 20.88 5.36 -58.48
C ALA A 378 20.18 3.99 -58.47
N THR A 379 20.97 2.92 -58.33
CA THR A 379 20.49 1.52 -58.23
C THR A 379 21.11 0.80 -57.03
N LEU A 380 20.36 -0.16 -56.46
CA LEU A 380 20.85 -1.04 -55.39
C LEU A 380 21.82 -2.09 -55.98
N SER A 381 22.95 -2.32 -55.31
CA SER A 381 23.94 -3.34 -55.66
C SER A 381 23.38 -4.77 -55.60
N SER A 382 22.41 -5.00 -54.73
CA SER A 382 21.60 -6.20 -54.66
C SER A 382 20.25 -5.85 -54.02
N ALA A 383 19.16 -6.38 -54.55
CA ALA A 383 17.85 -6.27 -53.91
C ALA A 383 17.69 -7.25 -52.73
N THR A 384 18.56 -8.26 -52.59
CA THR A 384 18.36 -9.39 -51.66
C THR A 384 19.40 -9.52 -50.55
N SER A 385 20.40 -8.61 -50.52
CA SER A 385 21.38 -8.54 -49.44
C SER A 385 20.73 -8.12 -48.11
N LEU A 386 21.25 -8.65 -47.00
CA LEU A 386 21.00 -8.12 -45.65
C LEU A 386 21.39 -6.63 -45.55
N GLN A 387 22.46 -6.25 -46.25
CA GLN A 387 23.03 -4.90 -46.23
C GLN A 387 23.39 -4.47 -47.66
N PRO A 388 22.43 -4.05 -48.48
CA PRO A 388 22.70 -3.57 -49.83
C PRO A 388 23.25 -2.14 -49.81
N VAL A 389 23.88 -1.73 -50.90
CA VAL A 389 24.39 -0.37 -51.07
C VAL A 389 23.87 0.27 -52.35
N PHE A 390 23.81 1.59 -52.41
CA PHE A 390 23.59 2.37 -53.64
C PHE A 390 24.37 3.67 -53.58
N THR A 391 24.70 4.26 -54.74
CA THR A 391 25.28 5.61 -54.78
C THR A 391 24.17 6.64 -54.83
N ALA A 392 24.13 7.58 -53.87
CA ALA A 392 23.19 8.70 -53.89
C ALA A 392 23.69 9.78 -54.86
N ASP A 393 23.57 9.53 -56.16
CA ASP A 393 24.21 10.28 -57.25
C ASP A 393 23.75 11.75 -57.41
N VAL A 394 22.52 12.07 -57.00
CA VAL A 394 21.94 13.43 -57.05
C VAL A 394 21.48 13.88 -55.66
N ALA A 395 21.59 15.17 -55.35
CA ALA A 395 21.06 15.73 -54.10
C ALA A 395 19.51 15.68 -54.04
N GLY A 396 18.96 15.41 -52.86
CA GLY A 396 17.52 15.24 -52.62
C GLY A 396 17.21 14.01 -51.77
N ILE A 397 15.92 13.63 -51.73
CA ILE A 397 15.43 12.51 -50.90
C ILE A 397 15.33 11.23 -51.73
N TYR A 398 15.87 10.16 -51.17
CA TYR A 398 15.71 8.77 -51.59
C TYR A 398 14.84 8.04 -50.58
N VAL A 399 13.97 7.15 -51.04
CA VAL A 399 13.21 6.25 -50.16
C VAL A 399 13.47 4.82 -50.59
N ALA A 400 13.97 4.01 -49.65
CA ALA A 400 14.10 2.58 -49.82
C ALA A 400 13.01 1.87 -49.00
N SER A 401 12.45 0.80 -49.55
CA SER A 401 11.52 -0.08 -48.86
C SER A 401 12.07 -1.50 -48.77
N LEU A 402 11.73 -2.19 -47.70
CA LEU A 402 12.12 -3.56 -47.39
C LEU A 402 10.88 -4.42 -47.16
N THR A 403 10.81 -5.56 -47.84
CA THR A 403 10.03 -6.72 -47.40
C THR A 403 11.00 -7.83 -46.98
N VAL A 404 10.64 -8.56 -45.92
CA VAL A 404 11.38 -9.72 -45.42
C VAL A 404 10.52 -10.97 -45.60
N ASN A 405 11.13 -12.13 -45.86
CA ASN A 405 10.43 -13.40 -46.05
C ASN A 405 11.16 -14.53 -45.32
N ASP A 406 10.42 -15.34 -44.57
CA ASP A 406 10.89 -16.45 -43.70
C ASP A 406 11.01 -17.82 -44.43
N GLY A 407 10.81 -17.84 -45.75
CA GLY A 407 10.68 -19.03 -46.58
C GLY A 407 9.23 -19.47 -46.86
N LYS A 408 8.24 -18.83 -46.25
CA LYS A 408 6.79 -19.15 -46.36
C LYS A 408 5.92 -17.91 -46.54
N LEU A 409 6.15 -16.83 -45.80
CA LEU A 409 5.35 -15.60 -45.75
C LEU A 409 6.21 -14.34 -45.89
N ASP A 410 5.64 -13.32 -46.55
CA ASP A 410 6.20 -11.97 -46.63
C ASP A 410 5.76 -11.10 -45.44
N SER A 411 6.65 -10.22 -44.98
CA SER A 411 6.36 -9.19 -43.99
C SER A 411 5.49 -8.06 -44.53
N ALA A 412 4.94 -7.24 -43.63
CA ALA A 412 4.57 -5.87 -43.98
C ALA A 412 5.80 -5.08 -44.51
N VAL A 413 5.57 -4.07 -45.34
CA VAL A 413 6.65 -3.27 -45.94
C VAL A 413 7.17 -2.23 -44.93
N ALA A 414 8.46 -2.27 -44.63
CA ALA A 414 9.17 -1.22 -43.89
C ALA A 414 9.84 -0.23 -44.84
N THR A 415 10.01 1.03 -44.43
CA THR A 415 10.63 2.09 -45.27
C THR A 415 11.68 2.89 -44.50
N VAL A 416 12.68 3.39 -45.23
CA VAL A 416 13.73 4.27 -44.71
C VAL A 416 14.03 5.40 -45.71
N SER A 417 14.21 6.62 -45.20
CA SER A 417 14.53 7.82 -45.97
C SER A 417 16.02 8.16 -45.89
N ILE A 418 16.59 8.59 -47.02
CA ILE A 418 17.98 9.03 -47.12
C ILE A 418 18.02 10.40 -47.80
N THR A 419 18.64 11.38 -47.15
CA THR A 419 18.75 12.76 -47.66
C THR A 419 20.16 13.03 -48.15
N ALA A 420 20.33 13.28 -49.44
CA ALA A 420 21.61 13.61 -50.05
C ALA A 420 21.78 15.13 -50.23
N SER A 421 22.90 15.67 -49.78
CA SER A 421 23.26 17.10 -49.88
C SER A 421 24.42 17.35 -50.84
N VAL A 422 24.56 18.57 -51.38
CA VAL A 422 25.55 18.87 -52.44
C VAL A 422 27.01 18.96 -51.92
N LEU A 423 27.20 19.40 -50.67
CA LEU A 423 28.53 19.74 -50.12
C LEU A 423 28.75 19.30 -48.66
N ASN A 424 27.68 19.07 -47.90
CA ASN A 424 27.74 18.71 -46.49
C ASN A 424 26.45 18.01 -46.07
N ALA A 425 26.53 16.84 -45.46
CA ALA A 425 25.40 16.20 -44.79
C ALA A 425 25.17 16.86 -43.42
N ALA A 426 23.93 17.07 -42.99
CA ALA A 426 23.71 17.36 -41.57
C ALA A 426 23.90 16.06 -40.76
N PRO A 427 24.59 16.07 -39.62
CA PRO A 427 24.85 14.84 -38.89
C PRO A 427 23.57 14.23 -38.29
N VAL A 428 23.62 12.94 -37.95
CA VAL A 428 22.49 12.19 -37.37
C VAL A 428 22.75 11.92 -35.89
N ALA A 429 21.91 12.50 -35.02
CA ALA A 429 21.95 12.25 -33.59
C ALA A 429 21.31 10.91 -33.23
N HIS A 430 21.97 10.17 -32.33
CA HIS A 430 21.42 8.95 -31.72
C HIS A 430 21.57 9.02 -30.20
N ALA A 431 20.48 9.34 -29.51
CA ALA A 431 20.44 9.50 -28.05
C ALA A 431 20.50 8.16 -27.25
N GLY A 432 20.54 7.02 -27.94
CA GLY A 432 20.52 5.70 -27.33
C GLY A 432 19.12 5.15 -27.07
N SER A 433 19.04 4.00 -26.39
CA SER A 433 17.78 3.34 -26.02
C SER A 433 17.22 3.90 -24.71
N ALA A 434 15.90 3.79 -24.53
CA ALA A 434 15.23 4.12 -23.28
C ALA A 434 15.81 3.33 -22.09
N GLN A 435 15.74 3.90 -20.89
CA GLN A 435 16.33 3.33 -19.66
C GLN A 435 15.30 3.26 -18.54
N ASN A 436 15.34 2.19 -17.74
CA ASN A 436 14.57 2.07 -16.50
C ASN A 436 15.55 2.05 -15.33
N VAL A 437 15.32 2.89 -14.32
CA VAL A 437 16.20 3.03 -13.14
C VAL A 437 15.38 3.19 -11.87
N VAL A 438 16.04 3.11 -10.71
CA VAL A 438 15.44 3.49 -9.41
C VAL A 438 15.79 4.94 -9.10
N ALA A 439 14.85 5.70 -8.54
CA ALA A 439 15.07 7.08 -8.10
C ALA A 439 16.26 7.15 -7.11
N GLY A 440 17.12 8.16 -7.28
CA GLY A 440 18.44 8.27 -6.65
C GLY A 440 19.59 7.67 -7.46
N SER A 441 19.32 6.88 -8.51
CA SER A 441 20.38 6.27 -9.34
C SER A 441 21.07 7.27 -10.26
N ARG A 442 22.37 7.03 -10.53
CA ARG A 442 23.11 7.71 -11.59
C ARG A 442 22.74 7.12 -12.96
N VAL A 443 22.26 7.98 -13.85
CA VAL A 443 21.93 7.68 -15.25
C VAL A 443 23.06 8.17 -16.13
N THR A 444 23.53 7.33 -17.06
CA THR A 444 24.51 7.72 -18.09
C THR A 444 23.85 7.65 -19.45
N LEU A 445 23.92 8.73 -20.22
CA LEU A 445 23.41 8.77 -21.59
C LEU A 445 24.54 8.43 -22.57
N ASN A 446 24.18 7.97 -23.77
CA ASN A 446 25.17 7.48 -24.72
C ASN A 446 24.87 8.00 -26.14
N GLY A 447 25.63 9.01 -26.55
CA GLY A 447 25.53 9.59 -27.89
C GLY A 447 26.45 8.92 -28.91
N SER A 448 27.23 7.89 -28.53
CA SER A 448 28.37 7.40 -29.34
C SER A 448 28.01 6.75 -30.67
N ARG A 449 26.73 6.45 -30.88
CA ARG A 449 26.20 5.97 -32.17
C ARG A 449 25.91 7.10 -33.16
N SER A 450 25.92 8.36 -32.73
CA SER A 450 25.73 9.52 -33.61
C SER A 450 26.80 9.55 -34.69
N SER A 451 26.41 9.87 -35.91
CA SER A 451 27.27 9.76 -37.09
C SER A 451 27.22 11.02 -37.95
N ASP A 452 28.35 11.29 -38.59
CA ASP A 452 28.45 12.22 -39.71
C ASP A 452 28.85 11.45 -40.97
N ALA A 453 28.32 11.82 -42.13
CA ALA A 453 28.58 11.10 -43.38
C ALA A 453 29.81 11.59 -44.14
N ASP A 454 30.25 12.82 -43.88
CA ASP A 454 31.48 13.39 -44.41
C ASP A 454 32.70 13.04 -43.52
N GLY A 455 32.43 12.52 -42.32
CA GLY A 455 33.43 12.11 -41.33
C GLY A 455 33.87 13.24 -40.41
N ASP A 456 33.15 14.37 -40.41
CA ASP A 456 33.49 15.53 -39.60
C ASP A 456 33.34 15.25 -38.09
N MET A 457 34.13 15.97 -37.30
CA MET A 457 34.20 15.74 -35.86
C MET A 457 32.96 16.28 -35.13
N LEU A 458 32.09 15.38 -34.69
CA LEU A 458 30.88 15.72 -33.95
C LEU A 458 31.15 16.38 -32.58
N SER A 459 30.55 17.56 -32.40
CA SER A 459 30.20 18.15 -31.11
C SER A 459 28.83 17.65 -30.63
N TYR A 460 28.63 17.59 -29.32
CA TYR A 460 27.42 17.07 -28.68
C TYR A 460 26.77 18.18 -27.85
N ALA A 461 25.44 18.25 -27.86
CA ALA A 461 24.65 19.15 -27.04
C ALA A 461 23.44 18.40 -26.46
N TRP A 462 23.56 18.00 -25.20
CA TRP A 462 22.48 17.36 -24.46
C TRP A 462 21.69 18.33 -23.60
N SER A 463 20.38 18.14 -23.54
CA SER A 463 19.48 18.84 -22.63
C SER A 463 18.50 17.86 -21.97
N LEU A 464 18.15 18.09 -20.70
CA LEU A 464 17.00 17.45 -20.07
C LEU A 464 15.78 18.32 -20.35
N THR A 465 14.97 17.94 -21.34
CA THR A 465 13.79 18.67 -21.81
C THR A 465 12.57 18.44 -20.94
N SER A 466 12.51 17.33 -20.20
CA SER A 466 11.48 17.06 -19.20
C SER A 466 12.06 16.32 -17.99
N ARG A 467 11.47 16.55 -16.81
CA ARG A 467 11.83 15.96 -15.51
C ARG A 467 10.58 15.83 -14.64
N PRO A 468 10.56 14.94 -13.63
CA PRO A 468 9.47 14.85 -12.67
C PRO A 468 9.29 16.14 -11.84
N ALA A 469 8.08 16.38 -11.32
CA ALA A 469 7.83 17.52 -10.44
C ALA A 469 8.68 17.42 -9.16
N GLY A 470 9.32 18.53 -8.77
CA GLY A 470 10.27 18.57 -7.65
C GLY A 470 11.68 18.06 -7.98
N SER A 471 11.93 17.55 -9.19
CA SER A 471 13.28 17.18 -9.63
C SER A 471 14.16 18.40 -9.87
N THR A 472 15.40 18.31 -9.38
CA THR A 472 16.48 19.28 -9.59
C THR A 472 17.55 18.77 -10.58
N ALA A 473 17.50 17.49 -10.94
CA ALA A 473 18.48 16.75 -11.74
C ALA A 473 19.07 17.51 -12.94
N SER A 474 20.35 17.84 -12.89
CA SER A 474 21.09 18.46 -13.99
C SER A 474 22.03 17.47 -14.70
N LEU A 475 22.23 17.68 -16.01
CA LEU A 475 23.25 16.95 -16.76
C LEU A 475 24.64 17.45 -16.36
N GLN A 476 25.49 16.52 -15.95
CA GLN A 476 26.92 16.72 -15.77
C GLN A 476 27.60 16.65 -17.15
N VAL A 477 28.29 17.73 -17.51
CA VAL A 477 29.00 17.90 -18.80
C VAL A 477 28.08 17.60 -20.00
N PRO A 478 27.03 18.41 -20.24
CA PRO A 478 26.05 18.18 -21.32
C PRO A 478 26.66 18.22 -22.74
N THR A 479 27.91 18.67 -22.89
CA THR A 479 28.68 18.62 -24.14
C THR A 479 29.50 17.34 -24.34
N SER A 480 29.44 16.40 -23.38
CA SER A 480 30.09 15.09 -23.47
C SER A 480 29.36 14.16 -24.44
N ARG A 481 30.09 13.22 -25.05
CA ARG A 481 29.52 12.04 -25.74
C ARG A 481 28.75 11.14 -24.76
N TYR A 482 29.13 11.15 -23.48
CA TYR A 482 28.53 10.37 -22.39
C TYR A 482 28.27 11.29 -21.17
N PRO A 483 27.24 12.16 -21.20
CA PRO A 483 26.86 12.92 -20.02
C PRO A 483 26.13 12.01 -19.03
N ALA A 484 26.01 12.46 -17.79
CA ALA A 484 25.28 11.73 -16.76
C ALA A 484 24.47 12.68 -15.87
N PHE A 485 23.42 12.18 -15.24
CA PHE A 485 22.66 12.89 -14.21
C PHE A 485 22.25 11.91 -13.11
N THR A 486 21.72 12.41 -12.01
CA THR A 486 21.07 11.58 -10.98
C THR A 486 19.57 11.71 -11.16
N ALA A 487 18.86 10.58 -11.31
CA ALA A 487 17.40 10.55 -11.37
C ALA A 487 16.81 10.75 -9.97
N ASP A 488 16.91 11.98 -9.45
CA ASP A 488 16.62 12.38 -8.06
C ASP A 488 15.15 12.23 -7.59
N ALA A 489 14.22 11.97 -8.50
CA ALA A 489 12.80 11.79 -8.24
C ALA A 489 12.23 10.65 -9.08
N ALA A 490 11.18 9.99 -8.58
CA ALA A 490 10.44 9.01 -9.38
C ALA A 490 9.57 9.72 -10.44
N GLY A 491 9.51 9.15 -11.64
CA GLY A 491 8.80 9.69 -12.81
C GLY A 491 9.63 9.60 -14.09
N ILE A 492 9.22 10.35 -15.12
CA ILE A 492 9.86 10.33 -16.44
C ILE A 492 10.82 11.52 -16.59
N TYR A 493 12.02 11.23 -17.06
CA TYR A 493 12.99 12.19 -17.58
C TYR A 493 13.08 12.02 -19.08
N ILE A 494 13.10 13.13 -19.83
CA ILE A 494 13.36 13.10 -21.28
C ILE A 494 14.66 13.88 -21.51
N ALA A 495 15.64 13.21 -22.12
CA ALA A 495 16.86 13.84 -22.57
C ALA A 495 16.85 13.96 -24.10
N SER A 496 17.31 15.10 -24.61
CA SER A 496 17.44 15.40 -26.03
C SER A 496 18.91 15.62 -26.37
N LEU A 497 19.38 14.94 -27.41
CA LEU A 497 20.69 15.13 -28.03
C LEU A 497 20.52 15.86 -29.37
N ILE A 498 21.31 16.91 -29.55
CA ILE A 498 21.64 17.47 -30.86
C ILE A 498 23.15 17.27 -31.06
N VAL A 499 23.58 16.88 -32.25
CA VAL A 499 25.00 16.87 -32.64
C VAL A 499 25.25 17.88 -33.75
N SER A 500 26.48 18.40 -33.85
CA SER A 500 26.88 19.30 -34.93
C SER A 500 28.30 19.00 -35.39
N ASP A 501 28.50 19.04 -36.70
CA ASP A 501 29.77 18.93 -37.44
C ASP A 501 30.57 20.24 -37.47
N GLY A 502 30.03 21.34 -36.93
CA GLY A 502 30.60 22.69 -36.99
C GLY A 502 30.06 23.59 -38.11
N LYS A 503 29.20 23.07 -38.99
CA LYS A 503 28.55 23.78 -40.12
C LYS A 503 27.03 23.70 -40.05
N LEU A 504 26.50 22.51 -39.76
CA LEU A 504 25.09 22.15 -39.61
C LEU A 504 24.85 21.46 -38.26
N ALA A 505 23.59 21.41 -37.84
CA ALA A 505 23.16 20.68 -36.65
C ALA A 505 22.17 19.59 -37.05
N SER A 506 22.18 18.48 -36.31
CA SER A 506 21.19 17.42 -36.47
C SER A 506 19.80 17.90 -36.06
N THR A 507 18.77 17.18 -36.52
CA THR A 507 17.49 17.19 -35.80
C THR A 507 17.69 16.64 -34.37
N PRO A 508 16.87 17.03 -33.38
CA PRO A 508 16.95 16.48 -32.04
C PRO A 508 16.61 14.99 -32.01
N SER A 509 17.43 14.19 -31.32
CA SER A 509 17.16 12.79 -30.97
C SER A 509 16.84 12.69 -29.49
N THR A 510 15.73 12.06 -29.11
CA THR A 510 15.29 11.97 -27.71
C THR A 510 15.44 10.56 -27.14
N VAL A 511 15.70 10.49 -25.84
CA VAL A 511 15.70 9.26 -25.05
C VAL A 511 14.92 9.46 -23.76
N THR A 512 14.07 8.48 -23.44
CA THR A 512 13.22 8.47 -22.25
C THR A 512 13.89 7.65 -21.15
N ILE A 513 13.90 8.18 -19.92
CA ILE A 513 14.40 7.50 -18.74
C ILE A 513 13.30 7.48 -17.68
N THR A 514 12.86 6.29 -17.30
CA THR A 514 11.81 6.08 -16.31
C THR A 514 12.45 5.72 -14.98
N ALA A 515 12.27 6.57 -13.97
CA ALA A 515 12.72 6.33 -12.61
C ALA A 515 11.55 5.83 -11.74
N ALA A 516 11.62 4.58 -11.28
CA ALA A 516 10.67 4.05 -10.30
C ALA A 516 11.07 4.45 -8.87
N ARG A 517 10.13 4.43 -7.92
CA ARG A 517 10.50 4.46 -6.48
C ARG A 517 11.28 3.20 -6.13
N ALA A 518 12.20 3.28 -5.18
CA ALA A 518 12.77 2.08 -4.58
C ALA A 518 11.66 1.32 -3.85
N ASN A 519 11.58 0.00 -4.03
CA ASN A 519 10.66 -0.84 -3.27
C ASN A 519 11.15 -0.97 -1.83
N VAL A 520 10.30 -0.71 -0.85
CA VAL A 520 10.61 -0.88 0.58
C VAL A 520 9.81 -2.09 1.06
N ALA A 521 10.46 -3.01 1.78
CA ALA A 521 9.75 -4.18 2.30
C ALA A 521 8.62 -3.75 3.27
N PRO A 522 7.45 -4.39 3.22
CA PRO A 522 6.29 -3.99 4.02
C PRO A 522 6.46 -4.31 5.51
N VAL A 523 5.61 -3.73 6.34
CA VAL A 523 5.60 -3.92 7.80
C VAL A 523 4.36 -4.72 8.21
N ALA A 524 4.58 -5.95 8.68
CA ALA A 524 3.51 -6.80 9.24
C ALA A 524 3.07 -6.31 10.63
N ASN A 525 1.76 -6.25 10.85
CA ASN A 525 1.15 -6.06 12.16
C ASN A 525 0.21 -7.24 12.45
N ALA A 526 0.55 -8.08 13.43
CA ALA A 526 -0.21 -9.29 13.77
C ALA A 526 -1.41 -9.03 14.72
N GLY A 527 -1.64 -7.79 15.14
CA GLY A 527 -2.61 -7.42 16.17
C GLY A 527 -2.07 -7.51 17.60
N GLU A 528 -2.94 -7.22 18.57
CA GLU A 528 -2.63 -7.27 20.00
C GLU A 528 -2.75 -8.70 20.57
N GLU A 529 -2.06 -8.96 21.68
CA GLU A 529 -2.20 -10.21 22.44
C GLU A 529 -3.63 -10.40 22.95
N GLN A 530 -4.12 -11.65 22.95
CA GLN A 530 -5.49 -11.95 23.33
C GLN A 530 -5.53 -12.99 24.45
N THR A 531 -6.42 -12.79 25.43
CA THR A 531 -6.79 -13.82 26.40
C THR A 531 -8.22 -14.28 26.12
N VAL A 532 -8.40 -15.59 25.88
CA VAL A 532 -9.69 -16.21 25.53
C VAL A 532 -9.98 -17.39 26.44
N SER A 533 -11.25 -17.77 26.57
CA SER A 533 -11.61 -19.03 27.26
C SER A 533 -11.37 -20.23 26.35
N THR A 534 -10.95 -21.37 26.90
CA THR A 534 -10.78 -22.62 26.14
C THR A 534 -12.04 -22.96 25.33
N LYS A 535 -11.82 -23.46 24.10
CA LYS A 535 -12.82 -23.72 23.04
C LYS A 535 -13.43 -22.48 22.36
N SER A 536 -12.95 -21.27 22.66
CA SER A 536 -13.36 -20.05 21.93
C SER A 536 -12.71 -19.95 20.55
N VAL A 537 -13.40 -19.26 19.63
CA VAL A 537 -12.81 -18.86 18.33
C VAL A 537 -12.01 -17.57 18.53
N VAL A 538 -10.71 -17.66 18.25
CA VAL A 538 -9.77 -16.53 18.21
C VAL A 538 -9.84 -15.91 16.82
N ARG A 539 -9.95 -14.57 16.75
CA ARG A 539 -9.92 -13.81 15.49
C ARG A 539 -8.65 -12.98 15.43
N LEU A 540 -7.89 -13.15 14.35
CA LEU A 540 -6.68 -12.40 14.07
C LEU A 540 -6.98 -11.29 13.07
N SER A 541 -6.13 -10.26 13.01
CA SER A 541 -6.28 -9.17 12.03
C SER A 541 -4.93 -8.62 11.62
N GLY A 542 -4.64 -8.74 10.33
CA GLY A 542 -3.45 -8.19 9.67
C GLY A 542 -3.72 -6.83 9.06
N ALA A 543 -4.94 -6.30 9.17
CA ALA A 543 -5.41 -5.10 8.46
C ALA A 543 -4.65 -3.81 8.84
N ALA A 544 -3.90 -3.82 9.95
CA ALA A 544 -3.00 -2.74 10.35
C ALA A 544 -1.56 -2.88 9.82
N SER A 545 -1.29 -3.90 8.99
CA SER A 545 -0.04 -4.03 8.24
C SER A 545 -0.01 -2.96 7.14
N SER A 546 1.18 -2.42 6.88
CA SER A 546 1.33 -1.29 5.96
C SER A 546 2.51 -1.47 5.04
N ASP A 547 2.40 -0.90 3.85
CA ASP A 547 3.49 -0.74 2.92
C ASP A 547 3.82 0.75 2.72
N ALA A 548 5.10 1.07 2.54
CA ALA A 548 5.58 2.46 2.40
C ALA A 548 5.47 2.99 0.97
N ASN A 549 5.37 2.11 -0.02
CA ASN A 549 5.17 2.42 -1.42
C ASN A 549 3.67 2.52 -1.78
N GLY A 550 2.80 1.91 -0.97
CA GLY A 550 1.36 1.80 -1.17
C GLY A 550 0.94 0.52 -1.91
N ASP A 551 1.85 -0.45 -2.01
CA ASP A 551 1.66 -1.68 -2.76
C ASP A 551 0.71 -2.66 -2.06
N ARG A 552 0.06 -3.52 -2.85
CA ARG A 552 -1.01 -4.41 -2.35
C ARG A 552 -0.41 -5.58 -1.57
N LEU A 553 -0.71 -5.63 -0.27
CA LEU A 553 -0.27 -6.72 0.60
C LEU A 553 -1.01 -8.04 0.36
N THR A 554 -0.23 -9.11 0.41
CA THR A 554 -0.64 -10.50 0.66
C THR A 554 -0.19 -10.93 2.05
N TYR A 555 -0.88 -11.89 2.65
CA TYR A 555 -0.68 -12.31 4.06
C TYR A 555 -0.27 -13.77 4.12
N LEU A 556 0.56 -14.12 5.11
CA LEU A 556 0.87 -15.50 5.47
C LEU A 556 0.94 -15.63 7.00
N TRP A 557 -0.02 -16.36 7.55
CA TRP A 557 -0.15 -16.63 8.97
C TRP A 557 0.29 -18.05 9.34
N GLU A 558 0.96 -18.20 10.48
CA GLU A 558 1.41 -19.49 11.00
C GLU A 558 1.15 -19.61 12.52
N ILE A 559 0.65 -20.76 12.96
CA ILE A 559 0.66 -21.17 14.38
C ILE A 559 2.03 -21.78 14.66
N THR A 560 2.98 -20.95 15.09
CA THR A 560 4.38 -21.34 15.35
C THR A 560 4.57 -22.12 16.65
N SER A 561 3.64 -22.02 17.60
CA SER A 561 3.57 -22.88 18.78
C SER A 561 2.12 -23.04 19.26
N LYS A 562 1.82 -24.19 19.87
CA LYS A 562 0.53 -24.51 20.49
C LYS A 562 0.69 -25.62 21.54
N PRO A 563 -0.28 -25.85 22.44
CA PRO A 563 -0.22 -26.92 23.44
C PRO A 563 -0.04 -28.31 22.81
N ARG A 564 0.67 -29.23 23.49
CA ARG A 564 1.09 -30.55 22.95
C ARG A 564 -0.05 -31.42 22.39
N LEU A 565 -1.26 -31.27 22.91
CA LEU A 565 -2.46 -32.02 22.48
C LEU A 565 -3.39 -31.21 21.56
N SER A 566 -3.04 -29.96 21.25
CA SER A 566 -3.90 -29.04 20.48
C SER A 566 -3.94 -29.41 19.00
N ASN A 567 -5.16 -29.55 18.48
CA ASN A 567 -5.47 -29.75 17.08
C ASN A 567 -5.78 -28.43 16.35
N ALA A 568 -5.58 -27.27 17.01
CA ALA A 568 -5.78 -25.96 16.42
C ALA A 568 -5.06 -25.80 15.06
N LYS A 569 -5.78 -25.19 14.12
CA LYS A 569 -5.38 -24.83 12.75
C LYS A 569 -6.09 -23.53 12.39
N LEU A 570 -5.44 -22.71 11.56
CA LEU A 570 -6.06 -21.55 10.93
C LEU A 570 -7.06 -22.01 9.86
N ASP A 571 -8.14 -21.24 9.68
CA ASP A 571 -9.15 -21.46 8.65
C ASP A 571 -8.66 -21.10 7.24
N ASP A 572 -8.06 -19.93 7.08
CA ASP A 572 -7.45 -19.42 5.86
C ASP A 572 -6.17 -18.63 6.18
N PRO A 573 -4.98 -19.28 6.19
CA PRO A 573 -3.73 -18.61 6.55
C PRO A 573 -3.27 -17.52 5.56
N THR A 574 -3.97 -17.27 4.44
CA THR A 574 -3.67 -16.16 3.52
C THR A 574 -4.66 -15.00 3.60
N SER A 575 -5.69 -15.12 4.42
CA SER A 575 -6.66 -14.05 4.71
C SER A 575 -6.02 -12.88 5.47
N VAL A 576 -6.58 -11.68 5.26
CA VAL A 576 -6.29 -10.50 6.10
C VAL A 576 -6.77 -10.67 7.55
N ALA A 577 -7.75 -11.55 7.79
CA ALA A 577 -8.34 -11.76 9.12
C ALA A 577 -8.76 -13.23 9.31
N PRO A 578 -7.80 -14.15 9.53
CA PRO A 578 -8.09 -15.55 9.80
C PRO A 578 -8.60 -15.77 11.23
N SER A 579 -9.11 -16.97 11.47
CA SER A 579 -9.51 -17.45 12.78
C SER A 579 -9.01 -18.87 13.06
N PHE A 580 -8.93 -19.21 14.34
CA PHE A 580 -8.74 -20.60 14.79
C PHE A 580 -9.52 -20.83 16.10
N THR A 581 -9.79 -22.09 16.45
CA THR A 581 -10.36 -22.43 17.76
C THR A 581 -9.23 -22.75 18.73
N ALA A 582 -9.17 -22.04 19.86
CA ALA A 582 -8.25 -22.33 20.96
C ALA A 582 -8.77 -23.54 21.76
N ASP A 583 -8.61 -24.74 21.19
CA ASP A 583 -9.24 -25.98 21.62
C ASP A 583 -8.80 -26.49 23.01
N ILE A 584 -7.61 -26.12 23.47
CA ILE A 584 -7.02 -26.50 24.76
C ILE A 584 -6.52 -25.24 25.50
N GLY A 585 -6.40 -25.30 26.83
CA GLY A 585 -5.77 -24.24 27.62
C GLY A 585 -4.26 -24.15 27.34
N GLY A 586 -3.68 -22.97 27.55
CA GLY A 586 -2.26 -22.68 27.33
C GLY A 586 -2.01 -21.66 26.22
N TYR A 587 -0.76 -21.60 25.75
CA TYR A 587 -0.28 -20.56 24.86
C TYR A 587 -0.21 -20.99 23.40
N TYR A 588 -0.64 -20.09 22.51
CA TYR A 588 -0.53 -20.24 21.06
C TYR A 588 0.30 -19.08 20.52
N GLY A 589 1.49 -19.37 20.00
CA GLY A 589 2.37 -18.38 19.38
C GLY A 589 2.06 -18.23 17.90
N ILE A 590 1.50 -17.10 17.51
CA ILE A 590 1.11 -16.80 16.13
C ILE A 590 2.18 -15.93 15.46
N SER A 591 2.42 -16.14 14.18
CA SER A 591 3.30 -15.31 13.35
C SER A 591 2.59 -14.85 12.09
N LEU A 592 2.85 -13.61 11.68
CA LEU A 592 2.42 -13.01 10.42
C LEU A 592 3.64 -12.53 9.61
N VAL A 593 3.67 -12.87 8.33
CA VAL A 593 4.49 -12.22 7.30
C VAL A 593 3.56 -11.62 6.26
N VAL A 594 3.86 -10.41 5.78
CA VAL A 594 3.15 -9.80 4.63
C VAL A 594 4.12 -9.59 3.47
N ASN A 595 3.61 -9.63 2.24
CA ASN A 595 4.42 -9.48 1.03
C ASN A 595 3.71 -8.55 0.03
N ASP A 596 4.48 -7.63 -0.57
CA ASP A 596 4.00 -6.56 -1.47
C ASP A 596 3.96 -6.97 -2.98
N GLY A 597 4.35 -8.21 -3.29
CA GLY A 597 4.55 -8.73 -4.65
C GLY A 597 6.02 -8.86 -5.07
N LEU A 598 6.96 -8.27 -4.32
CA LEU A 598 8.40 -8.21 -4.59
C LEU A 598 9.25 -8.60 -3.36
N LEU A 599 8.92 -8.07 -2.18
CA LEU A 599 9.61 -8.25 -0.90
C LEU A 599 8.63 -8.70 0.20
N SER A 600 9.16 -9.46 1.16
CA SER A 600 8.43 -9.87 2.36
C SER A 600 8.86 -9.07 3.58
N SER A 601 7.94 -8.82 4.50
CA SER A 601 8.20 -8.23 5.81
C SER A 601 9.09 -9.14 6.67
N ALA A 602 9.64 -8.56 7.74
CA ALA A 602 10.02 -9.38 8.89
C ALA A 602 8.78 -10.07 9.49
N ALA A 603 8.98 -11.21 10.15
CA ALA A 603 7.90 -11.94 10.81
C ALA A 603 7.49 -11.25 12.13
N THR A 604 6.25 -10.77 12.21
CA THR A 604 5.67 -10.18 13.43
C THR A 604 4.92 -11.26 14.20
N ARG A 605 5.13 -11.34 15.52
CA ARG A 605 4.55 -12.38 16.38
C ARG A 605 3.55 -11.81 17.37
N VAL A 606 2.54 -12.59 17.72
CA VAL A 606 1.55 -12.29 18.76
C VAL A 606 1.24 -13.55 19.58
N LEU A 607 1.09 -13.39 20.90
CA LEU A 607 0.76 -14.47 21.82
C LEU A 607 -0.74 -14.49 22.10
N ILE A 608 -1.34 -15.69 22.02
CA ILE A 608 -2.74 -15.91 22.40
C ILE A 608 -2.77 -16.86 23.60
N THR A 609 -3.38 -16.42 24.69
CA THR A 609 -3.50 -17.17 25.95
C THR A 609 -4.92 -17.73 26.07
N SER A 610 -5.02 -19.06 26.07
CA SER A 610 -6.27 -19.79 26.30
C SER A 610 -6.37 -20.20 27.77
N VAL A 611 -7.33 -19.64 28.50
CA VAL A 611 -7.57 -19.98 29.92
C VAL A 611 -8.75 -20.93 30.06
N SER A 612 -8.51 -22.05 30.74
CA SER A 612 -9.60 -22.93 31.19
C SER A 612 -10.33 -22.23 32.33
N THR A 613 -11.65 -22.09 32.24
CA THR A 613 -12.46 -21.49 33.30
C THR A 613 -12.64 -22.49 34.45
N ALA A 614 -11.59 -22.67 35.24
CA ALA A 614 -11.69 -23.34 36.54
C ALA A 614 -12.63 -22.54 37.45
N LYS A 615 -13.55 -23.24 38.12
CA LYS A 615 -14.38 -22.65 39.17
C LYS A 615 -13.45 -22.22 40.33
N PRO A 616 -13.61 -21.03 40.95
CA PRO A 616 -12.64 -20.54 41.92
C PRO A 616 -12.50 -21.49 43.12
N VAL A 617 -11.29 -22.00 43.33
CA VAL A 617 -10.87 -22.60 44.62
C VAL A 617 -10.18 -21.50 45.43
N PRO A 618 -10.56 -21.25 46.70
CA PRO A 618 -9.96 -20.18 47.49
C PRO A 618 -8.44 -20.36 47.69
N ALA A 619 -7.69 -19.27 47.63
CA ALA A 619 -6.26 -19.28 47.92
C ALA A 619 -6.01 -19.64 49.40
N GLY A 620 -5.19 -20.67 49.66
CA GLY A 620 -4.81 -21.06 51.02
C GLY A 620 -4.34 -22.50 51.23
N THR A 621 -4.54 -23.41 50.27
CA THR A 621 -4.18 -24.83 50.42
C THR A 621 -3.15 -25.28 49.39
N GLY A 622 -1.93 -25.58 49.83
CA GLY A 622 -1.03 -26.46 49.07
C GLY A 622 -1.64 -27.86 48.99
N LEU A 623 -1.42 -28.56 47.87
CA LEU A 623 -2.00 -29.88 47.62
C LEU A 623 -1.26 -30.96 48.43
N ILE A 624 -1.78 -31.29 49.62
CA ILE A 624 -1.28 -32.43 50.41
C ILE A 624 -2.06 -33.67 49.98
N VAL A 625 -1.40 -34.62 49.32
CA VAL A 625 -1.99 -35.92 48.94
C VAL A 625 -1.75 -36.91 50.07
N HIS A 626 -2.78 -37.18 50.89
CA HIS A 626 -2.69 -38.16 51.96
C HIS A 626 -2.87 -39.60 51.44
N SER A 627 -1.97 -40.50 51.87
CA SER A 627 -2.17 -41.95 51.82
C SER A 627 -3.19 -42.36 52.87
N LEU A 628 -4.27 -43.03 52.48
CA LEU A 628 -5.31 -43.50 53.41
C LEU A 628 -5.05 -44.94 53.90
N ASP A 629 -5.17 -45.09 55.23
CA ASP A 629 -4.96 -46.34 55.97
C ASP A 629 -6.05 -47.40 55.71
N THR A 630 -5.72 -48.62 56.10
CA THR A 630 -6.25 -49.95 55.77
C THR A 630 -7.65 -50.30 56.27
N SER A 631 -8.52 -49.33 56.63
CA SER A 631 -9.90 -49.61 57.03
C SER A 631 -10.95 -48.75 56.31
N ASN A 632 -12.00 -49.41 55.83
CA ASN A 632 -12.98 -48.84 54.91
C ASN A 632 -14.00 -47.88 55.57
N VAL A 633 -14.65 -47.09 54.70
CA VAL A 633 -15.90 -46.31 54.86
C VAL A 633 -15.78 -44.94 55.55
N LEU A 634 -16.01 -43.85 54.80
CA LEU A 634 -17.24 -43.03 54.92
C LEU A 634 -17.37 -41.88 53.89
N ASN A 635 -18.60 -41.38 53.77
CA ASN A 635 -19.07 -40.38 52.80
C ASN A 635 -18.85 -38.92 53.24
N GLU A 636 -18.87 -38.02 52.24
CA GLU A 636 -19.33 -36.62 52.27
C GLU A 636 -19.25 -35.84 53.60
N SER A 637 -18.25 -34.95 53.72
CA SER A 637 -18.49 -33.50 53.52
C SER A 637 -17.23 -32.66 53.75
N THR A 638 -17.01 -31.66 52.88
CA THR A 638 -16.03 -30.56 52.97
C THR A 638 -14.52 -30.89 53.04
N MET A 639 -13.78 -30.41 52.02
CA MET A 639 -12.32 -30.23 51.96
C MET A 639 -11.40 -31.47 52.05
N LEU A 640 -11.21 -32.16 50.92
CA LEU A 640 -9.99 -32.02 50.11
C LEU A 640 -10.26 -32.51 48.67
N ALA A 641 -9.58 -31.93 47.68
CA ALA A 641 -10.03 -31.99 46.28
C ALA A 641 -9.71 -33.30 45.56
N SER A 642 -10.57 -33.63 44.59
CA SER A 642 -10.60 -34.86 43.82
C SER A 642 -9.30 -35.23 43.09
N LEU A 643 -8.71 -36.36 43.46
CA LEU A 643 -8.28 -37.34 42.46
C LEU A 643 -9.46 -38.29 42.23
N THR A 644 -9.89 -38.44 40.97
CA THR A 644 -11.11 -39.21 40.63
C THR A 644 -10.92 -40.72 40.86
N THR A 645 -11.99 -41.51 40.73
CA THR A 645 -11.99 -42.99 40.90
C THR A 645 -10.97 -43.73 40.03
N SER A 646 -10.42 -43.11 38.99
CA SER A 646 -9.30 -43.63 38.20
C SER A 646 -7.97 -43.75 38.97
N CYS A 647 -7.79 -42.94 40.02
CA CYS A 647 -6.51 -42.65 40.64
C CYS A 647 -6.41 -43.12 42.11
N GLN A 648 -7.31 -43.99 42.56
CA GLN A 648 -7.24 -44.65 43.88
C GLN A 648 -6.16 -45.76 43.90
N ARG A 649 -4.92 -45.38 43.59
CA ARG A 649 -3.71 -46.23 43.62
C ARG A 649 -2.83 -45.79 44.79
N ARG A 650 -2.11 -46.74 45.40
CA ARG A 650 -1.03 -46.42 46.35
C ARG A 650 0.25 -46.14 45.57
N PHE A 651 0.75 -44.91 45.66
CA PHE A 651 2.07 -44.53 45.16
C PHE A 651 3.10 -44.64 46.30
N LEU A 652 4.35 -44.91 45.93
CA LEU A 652 5.48 -45.09 46.83
C LEU A 652 6.45 -43.90 46.75
N SER A 653 6.55 -43.29 45.58
CA SER A 653 7.48 -42.20 45.25
C SER A 653 6.90 -41.42 44.06
N MET A 654 7.17 -40.11 44.00
CA MET A 654 6.58 -39.17 43.05
C MET A 654 7.48 -37.96 42.81
N ASP A 655 7.57 -37.50 41.55
CA ASP A 655 8.45 -36.39 41.16
C ASP A 655 7.81 -35.56 40.01
N GLN A 656 8.23 -34.30 39.85
CA GLN A 656 7.74 -33.35 38.84
C GLN A 656 8.71 -33.21 37.67
N ARG A 657 8.24 -33.47 36.45
CA ARG A 657 9.03 -33.20 35.24
C ARG A 657 9.23 -31.69 35.02
N PRO A 658 10.28 -31.26 34.28
CA PRO A 658 10.49 -29.87 33.90
C PRO A 658 9.34 -29.23 33.09
N ASP A 659 8.45 -30.02 32.47
CA ASP A 659 7.23 -29.54 31.80
C ASP A 659 6.04 -29.31 32.77
N GLY A 660 6.26 -29.44 34.08
CA GLY A 660 5.29 -29.22 35.15
C GLY A 660 4.40 -30.43 35.47
N MET A 661 4.49 -31.50 34.68
CA MET A 661 3.62 -32.67 34.81
C MET A 661 4.15 -33.64 35.88
N LEU A 662 3.27 -34.14 36.75
CA LEU A 662 3.64 -35.06 37.82
C LEU A 662 3.76 -36.51 37.33
N ILE A 663 4.73 -37.22 37.89
CA ILE A 663 4.97 -38.64 37.68
C ILE A 663 4.90 -39.35 39.03
N ALA A 664 4.24 -40.50 39.07
CA ALA A 664 4.15 -41.34 40.26
C ALA A 664 4.53 -42.79 39.97
N VAL A 665 5.16 -43.44 40.95
CA VAL A 665 5.45 -44.88 40.91
C VAL A 665 4.67 -45.58 42.01
N GLY A 666 3.90 -46.61 41.65
CA GLY A 666 3.10 -47.38 42.59
C GLY A 666 3.01 -48.86 42.22
N ALA A 667 3.30 -49.76 43.16
CA ALA A 667 3.23 -51.22 42.99
C ALA A 667 3.88 -51.74 41.68
N GLY A 668 5.07 -51.23 41.34
CA GLY A 668 5.80 -51.62 40.13
C GLY A 668 5.27 -51.02 38.82
N SER A 669 4.48 -49.95 38.86
CA SER A 669 3.96 -49.27 37.65
C SER A 669 4.21 -47.75 37.68
N LEU A 670 4.47 -47.17 36.51
CA LEU A 670 4.64 -45.72 36.30
C LEU A 670 3.32 -45.08 35.88
N PHE A 671 3.00 -43.92 36.44
CA PHE A 671 1.79 -43.16 36.13
C PHE A 671 2.12 -41.69 35.80
N GLU A 672 1.57 -41.17 34.70
CA GLU A 672 1.46 -39.71 34.50
C GLU A 672 0.21 -39.21 35.22
N LEU A 673 0.36 -38.13 35.99
CA LEU A 673 -0.69 -37.48 36.75
C LEU A 673 -0.87 -36.05 36.23
N ASP A 674 -2.02 -35.80 35.59
CA ASP A 674 -2.47 -34.44 35.31
C ASP A 674 -3.31 -33.95 36.49
N VAL A 675 -2.73 -33.07 37.30
CA VAL A 675 -3.34 -32.51 38.52
C VAL A 675 -4.46 -31.52 38.17
N ILE A 676 -4.42 -30.90 36.98
CA ILE A 676 -5.38 -29.89 36.54
C ILE A 676 -6.65 -30.56 36.04
N ASP A 677 -6.51 -31.59 35.19
CA ASP A 677 -7.64 -32.34 34.63
C ASP A 677 -8.04 -33.58 35.45
N SER A 678 -7.33 -33.87 36.55
CA SER A 678 -7.58 -35.01 37.46
C SER A 678 -7.50 -36.40 36.78
N VAL A 679 -6.57 -36.54 35.83
CA VAL A 679 -6.37 -37.74 35.00
C VAL A 679 -5.11 -38.50 35.44
N CYS A 680 -5.22 -39.82 35.53
CA CYS A 680 -4.11 -40.73 35.85
C CYS A 680 -3.95 -41.79 34.75
N ILE A 681 -2.75 -41.93 34.20
CA ILE A 681 -2.45 -42.82 33.06
C ILE A 681 -1.27 -43.73 33.41
N GLU A 682 -1.51 -45.04 33.54
CA GLU A 682 -0.47 -46.07 33.63
C GLU A 682 0.33 -46.07 32.31
N LYS A 683 1.63 -45.74 32.36
CA LYS A 683 2.51 -45.70 31.18
C LYS A 683 3.31 -46.97 30.97
N GLY A 684 3.82 -47.53 32.04
CA GLY A 684 4.76 -48.64 31.99
C GLY A 684 4.70 -49.49 33.25
N ARG A 685 5.15 -50.74 33.13
CA ARG A 685 5.33 -51.64 34.26
C ARG A 685 6.79 -52.01 34.41
N PHE A 686 7.30 -51.69 35.57
CA PHE A 686 8.59 -52.13 36.04
C PHE A 686 8.51 -53.56 36.58
N ARG A 687 9.63 -54.29 36.51
CA ARG A 687 9.70 -55.67 37.01
C ARG A 687 10.18 -55.80 38.45
N ASP A 688 10.85 -54.78 38.98
CA ASP A 688 11.53 -54.82 40.27
C ASP A 688 10.87 -53.89 41.29
N MET A 689 11.10 -54.15 42.57
CA MET A 689 10.69 -53.23 43.65
C MET A 689 11.73 -52.12 43.83
N PHE A 690 11.26 -50.89 43.87
CA PHE A 690 12.08 -49.69 44.08
C PHE A 690 12.00 -49.19 45.51
N THR A 691 13.05 -48.48 45.94
CA THR A 691 13.12 -47.80 47.23
C THR A 691 12.96 -46.28 47.10
N SER A 692 13.37 -45.68 45.98
CA SER A 692 13.13 -44.28 45.62
C SER A 692 13.30 -44.03 44.12
N PHE A 693 12.85 -42.87 43.62
CA PHE A 693 12.81 -42.51 42.21
C PHE A 693 12.96 -40.99 42.02
N ALA A 694 13.62 -40.57 40.93
CA ALA A 694 13.81 -39.17 40.56
C ALA A 694 13.90 -38.99 39.03
N ILE A 695 13.76 -37.77 38.54
CA ILE A 695 13.72 -37.42 37.12
C ILE A 695 14.79 -36.37 36.81
N ASP A 696 15.67 -36.67 35.86
CA ASP A 696 16.66 -35.67 35.43
C ASP A 696 16.04 -34.59 34.52
N ALA A 697 16.73 -33.46 34.36
CA ALA A 697 16.27 -32.34 33.54
C ALA A 697 15.98 -32.68 32.05
N ASN A 698 16.39 -33.87 31.58
CA ASN A 698 16.07 -34.39 30.24
C ASN A 698 14.87 -35.36 30.25
N SER A 699 14.07 -35.35 31.33
CA SER A 699 12.93 -36.26 31.56
C SER A 699 13.30 -37.75 31.52
N GLN A 700 14.51 -38.09 31.97
CA GLN A 700 14.92 -39.48 32.12
C GLN A 700 14.70 -39.95 33.56
N TYR A 701 14.25 -41.19 33.71
CA TYR A 701 13.85 -41.74 34.99
C TYR A 701 15.01 -42.46 35.66
N TRP A 702 15.23 -42.16 36.93
CA TRP A 702 16.23 -42.76 37.79
C TRP A 702 15.53 -43.42 38.97
N SER A 703 16.05 -44.56 39.42
CA SER A 703 15.49 -45.26 40.57
C SER A 703 16.53 -46.13 41.26
N THR A 704 16.32 -46.43 42.54
CA THR A 704 17.04 -47.48 43.25
C THR A 704 16.18 -48.71 43.40
N SER A 705 16.71 -49.86 43.01
CA SER A 705 16.02 -51.15 43.03
C SER A 705 16.85 -52.22 43.73
N LEU A 706 16.18 -53.13 44.42
CA LEU A 706 16.77 -54.36 44.94
C LEU A 706 16.57 -55.50 43.93
N VAL A 707 17.61 -56.28 43.63
CA VAL A 707 17.48 -57.48 42.80
C VAL A 707 16.91 -58.63 43.64
N PRO A 708 15.81 -59.30 43.24
CA PRO A 708 15.11 -60.27 44.10
C PRO A 708 15.85 -61.56 44.50
N GLU A 709 17.05 -61.83 43.97
CA GLU A 709 17.72 -63.14 44.10
C GLU A 709 18.50 -63.35 45.43
N GLY A 710 18.37 -62.42 46.40
CA GLY A 710 19.06 -62.52 47.70
C GLY A 710 18.22 -62.05 48.90
N SER A 711 17.40 -62.95 49.47
CA SER A 711 16.65 -62.66 50.71
C SER A 711 17.54 -62.80 51.96
N GLY A 712 18.14 -61.70 52.43
CA GLY A 712 18.93 -61.68 53.67
C GLY A 712 19.72 -60.37 53.88
N GLU A 713 20.49 -60.30 54.96
CA GLU A 713 21.23 -59.08 55.41
C GLU A 713 22.34 -58.58 54.45
N ASN A 714 22.59 -59.29 53.34
CA ASN A 714 23.58 -58.94 52.31
C ASN A 714 22.94 -58.47 50.98
N ALA A 715 21.76 -57.85 51.04
CA ALA A 715 21.01 -57.43 49.86
C ALA A 715 21.71 -56.28 49.08
N GLU A 716 21.96 -56.48 47.79
CA GLU A 716 22.63 -55.51 46.91
C GLU A 716 21.62 -54.58 46.20
N TYR A 717 21.87 -53.26 46.30
CA TYR A 717 21.04 -52.23 45.69
C TYR A 717 21.70 -51.63 44.46
N TYR A 718 20.91 -51.34 43.42
CA TYR A 718 21.40 -50.78 42.16
C TYR A 718 20.71 -49.45 41.87
N LEU A 719 21.49 -48.45 41.44
CA LEU A 719 20.98 -47.27 40.77
C LEU A 719 20.73 -47.64 39.30
N ARG A 720 19.54 -47.32 38.80
CA ARG A 720 19.12 -47.62 37.43
C ARG A 720 18.61 -46.40 36.72
N LYS A 721 18.99 -46.26 35.45
CA LYS A 721 18.41 -45.32 34.50
C LYS A 721 17.45 -46.07 33.58
N GLN A 722 16.26 -45.53 33.35
CA GLN A 722 15.20 -46.17 32.57
C GLN A 722 14.38 -45.16 31.75
N ASP A 723 13.72 -45.65 30.70
CA ASP A 723 12.78 -44.87 29.90
C ASP A 723 11.35 -44.90 30.48
N ALA A 724 10.41 -44.18 29.82
CA ALA A 724 9.02 -44.03 30.27
C ALA A 724 8.23 -45.35 30.29
N ASP A 725 8.67 -46.35 29.53
CA ASP A 725 8.03 -47.66 29.44
C ASP A 725 8.61 -48.64 30.49
N GLY A 726 9.64 -48.19 31.23
CA GLY A 726 10.28 -48.94 32.31
C GLY A 726 11.45 -49.82 31.87
N LYS A 727 11.98 -49.61 30.66
CA LYS A 727 13.13 -50.35 30.16
C LYS A 727 14.43 -49.70 30.65
N ILE A 728 15.27 -50.53 31.28
CA ILE A 728 16.55 -50.11 31.86
C ILE A 728 17.57 -49.85 30.74
N SER A 729 18.16 -48.66 30.75
CA SER A 729 19.25 -48.23 29.86
C SER A 729 20.62 -48.28 30.53
N SER A 730 20.68 -48.20 31.86
CA SER A 730 21.89 -48.39 32.66
C SER A 730 21.53 -48.95 34.05
N SER A 731 22.40 -49.78 34.63
CA SER A 731 22.28 -50.33 35.99
C SER A 731 23.66 -50.43 36.62
N VAL A 732 23.86 -49.78 37.76
CA VAL A 732 25.15 -49.71 38.46
C VAL A 732 24.95 -49.98 39.95
N LEU A 733 25.84 -50.79 40.55
CA LEU A 733 25.76 -51.17 41.95
C LEU A 733 26.00 -49.95 42.86
N LEU A 734 25.12 -49.72 43.84
CA LEU A 734 25.34 -48.71 44.88
C LEU A 734 26.44 -49.16 45.84
N SER A 735 27.44 -48.31 46.02
CA SER A 735 28.58 -48.57 46.90
C SER A 735 29.08 -47.27 47.55
N GLY A 736 29.95 -47.37 48.56
CA GLY A 736 30.46 -46.19 49.27
C GLY A 736 29.73 -45.92 50.58
N ALA A 737 29.40 -44.65 50.83
CA ALA A 737 28.96 -44.14 52.13
C ALA A 737 27.60 -44.68 52.59
N ALA A 738 26.65 -44.85 51.67
CA ALA A 738 25.34 -45.46 51.91
C ALA A 738 25.00 -46.48 50.81
N THR A 739 24.41 -47.61 51.19
CA THR A 739 24.00 -48.68 50.26
C THR A 739 22.50 -48.76 50.03
N LEU A 740 21.68 -48.29 50.97
CA LEU A 740 20.23 -48.15 50.82
C LEU A 740 19.87 -46.67 50.80
N ILE A 741 19.18 -46.23 49.75
CA ILE A 741 18.63 -44.88 49.56
C ILE A 741 17.10 -44.98 49.63
N THR A 742 16.47 -44.11 50.42
CA THR A 742 15.02 -44.10 50.70
C THR A 742 14.27 -42.92 50.09
N GLY A 743 14.98 -41.86 49.73
CA GLY A 743 14.49 -40.73 48.93
C GLY A 743 15.64 -40.18 48.07
N MET A 744 15.35 -39.72 46.86
CA MET A 744 16.35 -39.14 45.95
C MET A 744 15.76 -38.02 45.11
N ASP A 745 16.56 -37.04 44.71
CA ASP A 745 16.17 -36.00 43.76
C ASP A 745 17.39 -35.30 43.13
N PHE A 746 17.22 -34.69 41.97
CA PHE A 746 18.22 -33.90 41.26
C PHE A 746 18.24 -32.45 41.76
N HIS A 747 19.33 -32.10 42.45
CA HIS A 747 19.59 -30.71 42.80
C HIS A 747 19.72 -29.84 41.52
N PRO A 748 19.27 -28.56 41.51
CA PRO A 748 19.27 -27.69 40.32
C PRO A 748 20.60 -27.49 39.57
N ASN A 749 21.73 -27.92 40.13
CA ASN A 749 23.04 -27.93 39.46
C ASN A 749 23.34 -29.23 38.68
N GLY A 750 22.43 -30.21 38.70
CA GLY A 750 22.56 -31.52 38.05
C GLY A 750 23.12 -32.65 38.93
N ASP A 751 23.45 -32.39 40.20
CA ASP A 751 23.87 -33.45 41.14
C ASP A 751 22.65 -34.28 41.59
N LEU A 752 22.71 -35.61 41.45
CA LEU A 752 21.76 -36.52 42.10
C LEU A 752 22.11 -36.63 43.59
N LEU A 753 21.19 -36.21 44.45
CA LEU A 753 21.29 -36.34 45.90
C LEU A 753 20.31 -37.42 46.39
N GLY A 754 20.61 -38.01 47.54
CA GLY A 754 19.71 -38.95 48.19
C GLY A 754 19.93 -39.04 49.69
N ILE A 755 18.92 -39.55 50.38
CA ILE A 755 18.96 -39.82 51.82
C ILE A 755 19.02 -41.33 52.01
N GLY A 756 19.91 -41.79 52.89
CA GLY A 756 20.15 -43.21 53.08
C GLY A 756 20.93 -43.55 54.35
N TYR A 757 21.05 -44.86 54.59
CA TYR A 757 21.71 -45.40 55.78
C TYR A 757 23.25 -45.42 55.62
N PRO A 758 24.02 -44.75 56.50
CA PRO A 758 25.48 -44.78 56.45
C PRO A 758 26.05 -46.17 56.79
N LYS A 759 26.95 -46.69 55.96
CA LYS A 759 27.52 -48.04 56.13
C LYS A 759 28.48 -48.09 57.33
N GLY A 760 28.20 -48.99 58.28
CA GLY A 760 29.10 -49.29 59.42
C GLY A 760 28.73 -48.69 60.79
N TYR A 761 27.48 -48.28 61.01
CA TYR A 761 26.99 -47.74 62.29
C TYR A 761 25.74 -48.51 62.77
N SER A 762 25.42 -48.47 64.08
CA SER A 762 24.23 -49.16 64.61
C SER A 762 22.93 -48.50 64.14
N LEU A 763 21.83 -49.27 64.19
CA LEU A 763 20.51 -48.88 63.70
C LEU A 763 19.82 -47.77 64.52
N ASP A 764 20.53 -47.15 65.45
CA ASP A 764 20.01 -46.14 66.36
C ASP A 764 20.13 -44.73 65.76
N ASN A 765 19.11 -44.35 64.96
CA ASN A 765 18.71 -42.96 64.67
C ASN A 765 19.71 -42.00 63.98
N HIS A 766 20.59 -42.45 63.07
CA HIS A 766 21.43 -41.53 62.29
C HIS A 766 21.36 -41.80 60.78
N TRP A 767 20.86 -40.81 60.04
CA TRP A 767 20.70 -40.85 58.59
C TRP A 767 21.75 -39.98 57.88
N GLY A 768 22.04 -40.27 56.62
CA GLY A 768 23.03 -39.53 55.83
C GLY A 768 22.40 -38.89 54.59
N LEU A 769 22.69 -37.60 54.38
CA LEU A 769 22.55 -36.97 53.07
C LEU A 769 23.79 -37.32 52.25
N VAL A 770 23.60 -37.97 51.10
CA VAL A 770 24.67 -38.42 50.21
C VAL A 770 24.53 -37.82 48.81
N ARG A 771 25.67 -37.58 48.15
CA ARG A 771 25.74 -37.39 46.70
C ARG A 771 25.90 -38.74 46.04
N ILE A 772 25.16 -38.99 44.97
CA ILE A 772 25.22 -40.24 44.21
C ILE A 772 25.88 -39.98 42.85
N ASN A 773 27.01 -40.62 42.57
CA ASN A 773 27.58 -40.58 41.23
C ASN A 773 26.75 -41.44 40.27
N THR A 774 26.03 -40.81 39.36
CA THR A 774 25.11 -41.46 38.40
C THR A 774 25.78 -42.42 37.42
N THR A 775 27.10 -42.34 37.24
CA THR A 775 27.88 -43.20 36.33
C THR A 775 28.51 -44.38 37.06
N THR A 776 28.96 -44.21 38.31
CA THR A 776 29.70 -45.24 39.06
C THR A 776 28.94 -45.86 40.22
N GLY A 777 27.77 -45.34 40.59
CA GLY A 777 26.99 -45.79 41.75
C GLY A 777 27.64 -45.49 43.11
N VAL A 778 28.78 -44.80 43.14
CA VAL A 778 29.48 -44.45 44.37
C VAL A 778 28.75 -43.32 45.08
N THR A 779 28.38 -43.55 46.34
CA THR A 779 27.75 -42.57 47.23
C THR A 779 28.78 -41.94 48.17
N THR A 780 28.72 -40.62 48.30
CA THR A 780 29.62 -39.84 49.17
C THR A 780 28.78 -39.09 50.21
N LEU A 781 29.11 -39.26 51.49
CA LEU A 781 28.42 -38.55 52.58
C LEU A 781 28.70 -37.04 52.46
N ILE A 782 27.64 -36.25 52.32
CA ILE A 782 27.69 -34.78 52.42
C ILE A 782 27.59 -34.41 53.90
N ALA A 783 26.56 -34.93 54.58
CA ALA A 783 26.22 -34.56 55.95
C ALA A 783 25.46 -35.68 56.67
N ARG A 784 25.48 -35.64 58.00
CA ARG A 784 24.58 -36.44 58.85
C ARG A 784 23.32 -35.64 59.11
N LEU A 785 22.18 -36.32 59.16
CA LEU A 785 20.87 -35.73 59.43
C LEU A 785 20.40 -36.15 60.82
N ASP A 786 20.08 -35.17 61.66
CA ASP A 786 19.52 -35.37 63.01
C ASP A 786 18.02 -35.74 62.97
N VAL A 787 17.37 -35.61 61.80
CA VAL A 787 15.97 -35.96 61.57
C VAL A 787 15.84 -36.66 60.21
N HIS A 788 15.11 -37.78 60.18
CA HIS A 788 14.79 -38.52 58.96
C HIS A 788 13.49 -38.01 58.33
N PRO A 789 13.46 -37.61 57.05
CA PRO A 789 12.22 -37.55 56.29
C PRO A 789 11.76 -38.97 55.90
N ASP A 790 10.58 -39.36 56.35
CA ASP A 790 9.91 -40.62 56.11
C ASP A 790 9.46 -40.74 54.64
N GLY A 791 10.38 -41.18 53.77
CA GLY A 791 10.11 -41.50 52.37
C GLY A 791 10.82 -40.57 51.39
N ASP A 792 10.05 -40.09 50.41
CA ASP A 792 10.59 -39.34 49.26
C ASP A 792 10.95 -37.89 49.59
N ILE A 793 11.75 -37.25 48.72
CA ILE A 793 12.22 -35.87 48.89
C ILE A 793 12.09 -35.03 47.61
N ASP A 794 11.97 -33.72 47.79
CA ASP A 794 11.93 -32.69 46.74
C ASP A 794 13.02 -31.64 47.02
N ILE A 795 13.74 -31.18 46.01
CA ILE A 795 14.81 -30.18 46.11
C ILE A 795 14.43 -28.96 45.30
N ASP A 796 14.07 -27.89 46.00
CA ASP A 796 13.64 -26.67 45.32
C ASP A 796 14.80 -25.94 44.61
N GLN A 797 14.44 -24.93 43.80
CA GLN A 797 15.40 -24.13 43.03
C GLN A 797 16.43 -23.36 43.88
N ALA A 798 16.24 -23.24 45.20
CA ALA A 798 17.21 -22.67 46.12
C ALA A 798 18.14 -23.72 46.74
N GLY A 799 17.99 -25.01 46.38
CA GLY A 799 18.73 -26.11 46.95
C GLY A 799 18.26 -26.49 48.36
N VAL A 800 17.01 -26.23 48.70
CA VAL A 800 16.43 -26.70 49.97
C VAL A 800 15.71 -28.02 49.73
N ILE A 801 16.18 -29.07 50.42
CA ILE A 801 15.52 -30.37 50.46
C ILE A 801 14.29 -30.26 51.34
N ARG A 802 13.18 -30.82 50.88
CA ARG A 802 11.90 -30.89 51.58
C ARG A 802 11.49 -32.35 51.72
N GLY A 803 10.97 -32.69 52.89
CA GLY A 803 10.46 -34.02 53.21
C GLY A 803 9.53 -33.96 54.43
N ILE A 804 8.99 -35.09 54.86
CA ILE A 804 8.03 -35.16 55.97
C ILE A 804 8.50 -36.15 57.02
N ALA A 805 8.37 -35.84 58.30
CA ALA A 805 8.69 -36.74 59.40
C ALA A 805 7.71 -36.55 60.56
N ASN A 806 7.12 -37.62 61.08
CA ASN A 806 6.23 -37.58 62.25
C ASN A 806 5.08 -36.54 62.15
N GLY A 807 4.57 -36.26 60.94
CA GLY A 807 3.53 -35.25 60.69
C GLY A 807 4.03 -33.79 60.61
N GLU A 808 5.34 -33.58 60.63
CA GLU A 808 5.98 -32.28 60.37
C GLU A 808 6.69 -32.29 59.00
N MET A 809 6.54 -31.20 58.26
CA MET A 809 7.32 -30.91 57.07
C MET A 809 8.70 -30.36 57.47
N LEU A 810 9.75 -30.99 56.97
CA LEU A 810 11.15 -30.63 57.21
C LEU A 810 11.69 -29.85 56.01
N TYR A 811 12.48 -28.82 56.28
CA TYR A 811 13.29 -28.11 55.30
C TYR A 811 14.76 -28.26 55.68
N ILE A 812 15.58 -28.84 54.80
CA ILE A 812 16.97 -29.23 55.07
C ILE A 812 17.87 -28.62 54.00
N SER A 813 19.03 -28.08 54.40
CA SER A 813 20.04 -27.58 53.46
C SER A 813 20.66 -28.73 52.66
N SER A 814 20.56 -28.72 51.34
CA SER A 814 21.25 -29.73 50.50
C SER A 814 22.77 -29.64 50.54
N SER A 815 23.31 -28.50 50.98
CA SER A 815 24.75 -28.24 51.03
C SER A 815 25.39 -28.62 52.38
N THR A 816 24.66 -28.49 53.49
CA THR A 816 25.17 -28.73 54.85
C THR A 816 24.44 -29.85 55.61
N GLY A 817 23.29 -30.32 55.13
CA GLY A 817 22.42 -31.26 55.84
C GLY A 817 21.70 -30.67 57.07
N GLU A 818 21.89 -29.38 57.36
CA GLU A 818 21.27 -28.75 58.53
C GLU A 818 19.76 -28.58 58.34
N LEU A 819 19.00 -28.87 59.40
CA LEU A 819 17.57 -28.61 59.46
C LEU A 819 17.31 -27.10 59.58
N LEU A 820 16.80 -26.49 58.51
CA LEU A 820 16.50 -25.06 58.41
C LEU A 820 15.18 -24.70 59.09
N LYS A 821 14.16 -25.57 58.98
CA LYS A 821 12.81 -25.30 59.49
C LYS A 821 12.00 -26.59 59.65
N LYS A 822 11.07 -26.56 60.61
CA LYS A 822 9.94 -27.49 60.68
C LYS A 822 8.60 -26.76 60.56
N VAL A 823 7.60 -27.40 59.96
CA VAL A 823 6.22 -26.90 59.87
C VAL A 823 5.25 -28.05 60.11
N ALA A 824 4.42 -27.98 61.16
CA ALA A 824 3.40 -28.98 61.43
C ALA A 824 2.35 -29.02 60.30
N ILE A 825 1.96 -30.23 59.86
CA ILE A 825 0.99 -30.43 58.77
C ILE A 825 -0.42 -30.55 59.37
N PRO A 826 -1.34 -29.60 59.14
CA PRO A 826 -2.67 -29.63 59.74
C PRO A 826 -3.45 -30.87 59.29
N GLY A 827 -3.94 -31.66 60.25
CA GLY A 827 -4.74 -32.87 59.99
C GLY A 827 -3.93 -34.16 59.77
N HIS A 828 -2.60 -34.11 59.74
CA HIS A 828 -1.76 -35.31 59.63
C HIS A 828 -1.62 -36.00 61.00
N ASN A 829 -1.84 -37.32 61.07
CA ASN A 829 -1.63 -38.07 62.31
C ASN A 829 -0.16 -38.50 62.42
N ALA A 830 0.43 -38.49 63.62
CA ALA A 830 1.83 -38.85 63.83
C ALA A 830 2.12 -40.35 63.61
N ASN A 831 1.07 -41.17 63.42
CA ASN A 831 1.18 -42.60 63.11
C ASN A 831 1.16 -42.92 61.61
N ASP A 832 0.91 -41.95 60.71
CA ASP A 832 0.95 -42.15 59.26
C ASP A 832 2.40 -42.12 58.75
N ARG A 833 3.12 -43.24 58.91
CA ARG A 833 4.59 -43.33 58.69
C ARG A 833 5.05 -43.42 57.23
N TYR A 834 4.15 -43.27 56.25
CA TYR A 834 4.42 -43.56 54.82
C TYR A 834 3.62 -42.64 53.87
N GLY A 835 3.69 -41.32 54.09
CA GLY A 835 3.03 -40.31 53.24
C GLY A 835 4.00 -39.65 52.25
N THR A 836 3.87 -39.93 50.95
CA THR A 836 4.57 -39.20 49.89
C THR A 836 3.88 -37.85 49.64
N VAL A 837 4.63 -36.74 49.64
CA VAL A 837 4.10 -35.40 49.30
C VAL A 837 5.01 -34.72 48.30
N VAL A 838 4.41 -34.26 47.20
CA VAL A 838 5.09 -33.50 46.14
C VAL A 838 4.74 -32.03 46.25
N PHE A 839 5.74 -31.17 46.10
CA PHE A 839 5.58 -29.73 46.15
C PHE A 839 5.29 -29.16 44.77
N VAL A 840 4.01 -29.17 44.38
CA VAL A 840 3.58 -28.48 43.15
C VAL A 840 3.80 -26.98 43.30
N LYS A 841 4.51 -26.40 42.34
CA LYS A 841 5.05 -25.04 42.37
C LYS A 841 4.03 -23.94 42.03
#